data_AF-A0A946KDR0-F1
#
_entry.id   AF-A0A946KDR0-F1
#
_cell.length_a   1.000
_cell.length_b   1.000
_cell.length_c   1.000
_cell.angle_alpha   90.00
_cell.angle_beta   90.00
_cell.angle_gamma   90.00
#
_symmetry.space_group_name_H-M   'P 1'
#
loop_
_entity.id
_entity.type
_entity.pdbx_description
1 polymer ?
#
loop_
_entity_poly.entity_id
_entity_poly.type
_entity_poly.pdbx_seq_one_letter_code
_entity_poly.pdbx_strand_id
1 'polypeptide(L)'
;MIVMQRFSQYSFTAAFFITCIHFAFVTAAAEQKNGTSMQLPSWVESIGEPSKRQRDGTAPEEAIVPVVQPSVKSKKTSDSFGKKGNASSQLAQERISGSTVSSQNKPTLSERAARLFDPEVLKTAWNDLLPSPKEKTNTPVAKKSTPKDEGASLGPETSVLKQEKSEESPSWQRPLAAARSLLQTPPNVNETSAIETKGSSANKPKANASTADAPLDMAPLSAPIAEAPDETPTLAIDPASFRGAYPGKTTRADIDNEWGPGEAIPRDDGTDCFFWKIEPFDRVAVTFRDGVVTAIQIKLSKPVPSSELAKQLEIADLRTVAILDDNGAAIGQVFPERGVMFSLETGTTSATAVLLESLDPDSFVLRAESEMKSSAAYAVADLEYAIEIDPTHLRAHRLLLALMCDEGRWPTALQLADTAEELGPGDAWTGLKRAEVLLKLDRPKEAQSAIDELIERQDVSSLLASQAGRLRGRIELGKTLPDYEQTVDLFTEAIRKATPLAESRSENVRSVAQQVLLDAHLGTAQAIAQGTWQQKNRVIPKWISRANTIVEKIDLEDPSRDRLELELTCGVLAVAAGSANAIEAVPWVKRLLAIREQMNDSVTDPWRRRQIDWQVGCGLNNALEAARKRGDAEDMLDNATLTIAYLERGAEHRELTAGERRDLGDLMFQIGIMHSLRNSDHATAVTWFDKTIPLWNQNEQVVRDNELGRVGESFISMAISYWQVERRDDAIDLSRTGVDFMVEAVDREKLDEQSLSVAYGNLATMYAEQGDTDKSQAYAEMATRVESTSSLLR
;
A
#
# COMPACT_ATOMS: atom_id res chain seq x y z
N MET A 1 -51.22 -10.47 48.43
CA MET A 1 -52.06 -9.60 49.29
C MET A 1 -51.45 -8.20 49.22
N ILE A 2 -52.25 -7.12 49.11
CA ILE A 2 -51.79 -5.72 48.88
C ILE A 2 -51.18 -5.57 47.46
N VAL A 3 -51.94 -5.08 46.47
CA VAL A 3 -52.13 -3.67 46.05
C VAL A 3 -50.89 -3.09 45.34
N MET A 4 -50.90 -2.48 44.14
CA MET A 4 -51.81 -2.28 42.98
C MET A 4 -51.60 -0.84 42.45
N GLN A 5 -50.91 -0.68 41.32
CA GLN A 5 -51.03 0.47 40.41
C GLN A 5 -50.20 0.22 39.13
N ARG A 6 -50.48 0.86 37.99
CA ARG A 6 -51.63 0.73 37.06
C ARG A 6 -51.39 1.65 35.84
N PHE A 7 -51.20 1.08 34.64
CA PHE A 7 -51.38 1.72 33.32
C PHE A 7 -50.48 2.96 32.99
N SER A 8 -50.33 3.40 31.73
CA SER A 8 -51.02 3.01 30.48
C SER A 8 -50.09 2.95 29.26
N GLN A 9 -50.49 2.15 28.27
CA GLN A 9 -50.09 2.28 26.86
C GLN A 9 -50.71 3.55 26.24
N TYR A 10 -50.15 4.06 25.15
CA TYR A 10 -50.84 4.22 23.84
C TYR A 10 -49.82 4.47 22.70
N SER A 11 -50.27 4.46 21.44
CA SER A 11 -49.42 4.26 20.25
C SER A 11 -49.73 5.21 19.09
N PHE A 12 -48.80 5.31 18.11
CA PHE A 12 -48.88 6.07 16.84
C PHE A 12 -48.93 7.62 17.03
N THR A 13 -48.31 8.46 16.19
CA THR A 13 -48.10 8.44 14.72
C THR A 13 -46.79 9.12 14.31
N ALA A 14 -46.38 8.98 13.03
CA ALA A 14 -45.25 9.70 12.45
C ALA A 14 -45.60 11.16 12.06
N ALA A 15 -44.62 12.07 12.15
CA ALA A 15 -44.68 13.42 11.60
C ALA A 15 -43.30 13.90 11.13
N PHE A 16 -43.23 14.44 9.92
CA PHE A 16 -42.06 15.16 9.39
C PHE A 16 -41.76 16.39 10.26
N PHE A 17 -40.48 16.69 10.50
CA PHE A 17 -40.03 18.05 10.79
C PHE A 17 -38.74 18.36 10.04
N ILE A 18 -38.79 19.39 9.19
CA ILE A 18 -37.64 19.94 8.49
C ILE A 18 -37.05 21.02 9.39
N THR A 19 -35.76 20.89 9.73
CA THR A 19 -35.05 21.87 10.56
C THR A 19 -33.91 22.49 9.76
N CYS A 20 -34.17 23.60 9.07
CA CYS A 20 -33.14 24.33 8.35
C CYS A 20 -32.20 25.03 9.34
N ILE A 21 -30.94 24.59 9.43
CA ILE A 21 -29.88 25.28 10.16
C ILE A 21 -28.89 25.83 9.12
N HIS A 22 -28.74 27.15 9.06
CA HIS A 22 -27.68 27.78 8.27
C HIS A 22 -26.34 27.63 8.99
N PHE A 23 -25.50 26.70 8.52
CA PHE A 23 -24.07 26.77 8.76
C PHE A 23 -23.42 27.69 7.72
N ALA A 24 -22.92 28.83 8.17
CA ALA A 24 -22.12 29.72 7.34
C ALA A 24 -20.69 29.16 7.22
N PHE A 25 -20.35 28.59 6.06
CA PHE A 25 -18.98 28.19 5.77
C PHE A 25 -18.07 29.41 5.70
N VAL A 26 -17.19 29.55 6.70
CA VAL A 26 -16.07 30.48 6.64
C VAL A 26 -15.01 29.87 5.74
N THR A 27 -14.94 30.34 4.49
CA THR A 27 -13.94 29.91 3.52
C THR A 27 -12.55 30.41 3.91
N ALA A 28 -11.86 29.66 4.76
CA ALA A 28 -10.44 29.84 5.01
C ALA A 28 -9.65 29.40 3.77
N ALA A 29 -9.17 30.36 2.98
CA ALA A 29 -8.30 30.08 1.85
C ALA A 29 -6.95 29.53 2.37
N ALA A 30 -6.74 28.23 2.23
CA ALA A 30 -5.46 27.62 2.56
C ALA A 30 -4.40 28.07 1.54
N GLU A 31 -3.41 28.84 1.99
CA GLU A 31 -2.24 29.16 1.17
C GLU A 31 -1.47 27.87 0.87
N GLN A 32 -1.48 27.44 -0.40
CA GLN A 32 -0.61 26.38 -0.88
C GLN A 32 0.86 26.81 -0.72
N LYS A 33 1.49 26.41 0.39
CA LYS A 33 2.95 26.45 0.50
C LYS A 33 3.53 25.52 -0.56
N ASN A 34 4.46 26.04 -1.36
CA ASN A 34 5.07 25.34 -2.49
C ASN A 34 5.48 23.91 -2.14
N GLY A 35 4.71 22.94 -2.63
CA GLY A 35 5.08 21.53 -2.55
C GLY A 35 6.24 21.23 -3.51
N THR A 36 7.15 20.37 -3.09
CA THR A 36 8.15 19.77 -3.97
C THR A 36 7.47 18.98 -5.10
N SER A 37 8.11 18.94 -6.27
CA SER A 37 7.59 18.25 -7.46
C SER A 37 7.32 16.76 -7.18
N MET A 38 6.04 16.39 -7.09
CA MET A 38 5.64 14.99 -7.03
C MET A 38 5.79 14.35 -8.41
N GLN A 39 6.89 13.62 -8.58
CA GLN A 39 6.96 12.50 -9.52
C GLN A 39 6.20 11.29 -8.94
N LEU A 40 6.05 10.23 -9.73
CA LEU A 40 5.48 8.96 -9.28
C LEU A 40 6.10 8.50 -7.94
N PRO A 41 5.37 7.76 -7.09
CA PRO A 41 5.97 6.99 -6.01
C PRO A 41 7.07 6.11 -6.60
N SER A 42 8.32 6.51 -6.41
CA SER A 42 9.39 6.28 -7.38
C SER A 42 9.85 4.83 -7.54
N TRP A 43 9.50 3.99 -6.57
CA TRP A 43 9.59 2.53 -6.61
C TRP A 43 8.72 1.90 -7.72
N VAL A 44 7.72 2.62 -8.25
CA VAL A 44 6.88 2.23 -9.40
C VAL A 44 7.64 2.35 -10.73
N GLU A 45 8.42 3.43 -10.91
CA GLU A 45 9.19 3.69 -12.15
C GLU A 45 10.52 2.94 -12.17
N SER A 46 11.24 2.87 -11.05
CA SER A 46 12.64 2.41 -10.97
C SER A 46 12.85 0.90 -11.22
N ILE A 47 11.86 0.20 -11.77
CA ILE A 47 11.78 -1.25 -11.90
C ILE A 47 11.48 -1.69 -13.36
N GLY A 48 11.14 -0.75 -14.28
CA GLY A 48 10.58 -1.07 -15.60
C GLY A 48 11.47 -0.91 -16.85
N GLU A 49 12.66 -0.30 -16.81
CA GLU A 49 13.44 -0.01 -18.03
C GLU A 49 14.39 -1.15 -18.50
N PRO A 50 14.26 -1.68 -19.73
CA PRO A 50 15.19 -2.67 -20.28
C PRO A 50 16.48 -2.04 -20.84
N SER A 51 17.63 -2.51 -20.35
CA SER A 51 18.95 -1.94 -20.68
C SER A 51 19.38 -2.17 -22.15
N LYS A 52 19.30 -1.12 -22.98
CA LYS A 52 19.83 -1.11 -24.35
C LYS A 52 21.36 -0.98 -24.37
N ARG A 53 22.08 -2.05 -24.05
CA ARG A 53 23.55 -2.08 -24.15
C ARG A 53 24.03 -1.96 -25.60
N GLN A 54 24.79 -0.90 -25.90
CA GLN A 54 25.80 -0.97 -26.96
C GLN A 54 26.92 -1.92 -26.53
N ARG A 55 27.52 -2.63 -27.49
CA ARG A 55 28.69 -3.47 -27.26
C ARG A 55 29.96 -2.63 -27.36
N ASP A 56 30.73 -2.57 -26.29
CA ASP A 56 32.19 -2.73 -26.34
C ASP A 56 32.74 -3.18 -24.98
N GLY A 57 33.94 -3.77 -24.99
CA GLY A 57 34.40 -4.69 -23.94
C GLY A 57 35.23 -4.07 -22.79
N THR A 58 34.59 -3.35 -21.87
CA THR A 58 35.14 -3.05 -20.53
C THR A 58 34.05 -3.16 -19.46
N ALA A 59 34.43 -3.43 -18.21
CA ALA A 59 33.49 -3.50 -17.10
C ALA A 59 32.97 -2.09 -16.75
N PRO A 60 31.64 -1.88 -16.62
CA PRO A 60 31.09 -0.57 -16.32
C PRO A 60 31.14 -0.27 -14.81
N GLU A 61 31.57 0.95 -14.47
CA GLU A 61 31.01 1.64 -13.30
C GLU A 61 29.52 1.91 -13.57
N GLU A 62 28.67 1.95 -12.54
CA GLU A 62 27.24 2.27 -12.70
C GLU A 62 27.07 3.76 -13.06
N ALA A 63 27.15 4.05 -14.36
CA ALA A 63 27.11 5.39 -14.91
C ALA A 63 25.72 6.01 -14.74
N ILE A 64 25.69 7.17 -14.07
CA ILE A 64 24.51 8.04 -14.00
C ILE A 64 24.16 8.51 -15.41
N VAL A 65 22.93 8.24 -15.85
CA VAL A 65 22.35 8.78 -17.08
C VAL A 65 21.27 9.80 -16.69
N PRO A 66 21.25 11.03 -17.27
CA PRO A 66 20.18 11.99 -17.01
C PRO A 66 18.86 11.50 -17.63
N VAL A 67 17.73 12.05 -17.15
CA VAL A 67 16.40 11.80 -17.72
C VAL A 67 16.40 12.17 -19.22
N VAL A 68 15.99 11.24 -20.09
CA VAL A 68 15.82 11.47 -21.53
C VAL A 68 14.42 11.03 -21.96
N GLN A 69 13.47 11.95 -21.85
CA GLN A 69 12.22 11.91 -22.61
C GLN A 69 12.51 11.82 -24.13
N PRO A 70 11.57 11.34 -24.97
CA PRO A 70 11.84 10.99 -26.38
C PRO A 70 12.35 12.17 -27.23
N SER A 71 13.67 12.24 -27.41
CA SER A 71 14.31 13.30 -28.20
C SER A 71 14.09 13.12 -29.71
N VAL A 72 13.19 13.93 -30.27
CA VAL A 72 12.94 14.01 -31.72
C VAL A 72 14.19 14.48 -32.45
N LYS A 73 14.92 13.54 -33.07
CA LYS A 73 16.04 13.83 -33.97
C LYS A 73 15.66 13.54 -35.41
N SER A 74 15.24 14.59 -36.12
CA SER A 74 15.00 14.59 -37.56
C SER A 74 16.24 14.11 -38.32
N LYS A 75 16.19 12.93 -38.92
CA LYS A 75 17.28 12.39 -39.74
C LYS A 75 16.85 12.36 -41.20
N LYS A 76 17.30 13.35 -41.98
CA LYS A 76 17.05 13.43 -43.43
C LYS A 76 17.52 12.14 -44.11
N THR A 77 16.60 11.43 -44.73
CA THR A 77 16.89 10.36 -45.69
C THR A 77 17.27 10.96 -47.04
N SER A 78 18.22 10.32 -47.72
CA SER A 78 18.58 10.60 -49.11
C SER A 78 18.59 9.28 -49.87
N ASP A 79 17.90 9.22 -51.02
CA ASP A 79 17.61 7.97 -51.72
C ASP A 79 18.84 7.21 -52.24
N SER A 80 18.71 5.88 -52.32
CA SER A 80 19.19 5.11 -53.49
C SER A 80 18.70 3.64 -53.55
N PHE A 81 17.80 3.37 -54.49
CA PHE A 81 17.67 2.15 -55.32
C PHE A 81 18.14 0.77 -54.77
N GLY A 82 17.28 0.12 -53.99
CA GLY A 82 16.48 -1.09 -54.34
C GLY A 82 17.04 -2.30 -55.13
N LYS A 83 16.52 -3.49 -54.79
CA LYS A 83 16.27 -4.62 -55.72
C LYS A 83 15.23 -5.63 -55.18
N LYS A 84 14.73 -6.51 -56.04
CA LYS A 84 13.61 -7.47 -55.80
C LYS A 84 14.07 -8.81 -55.22
N GLY A 85 13.18 -9.50 -54.49
CA GLY A 85 13.25 -10.93 -54.14
C GLY A 85 11.84 -11.49 -53.89
N ASN A 86 11.56 -12.75 -54.27
CA ASN A 86 10.20 -13.28 -54.34
C ASN A 86 9.79 -14.20 -53.17
N ALA A 87 8.54 -13.99 -52.72
CA ALA A 87 7.50 -14.95 -52.31
C ALA A 87 7.83 -16.40 -51.89
N SER A 88 7.17 -16.83 -50.80
CA SER A 88 6.36 -18.06 -50.79
C SER A 88 5.17 -17.89 -49.81
N SER A 89 4.22 -18.83 -49.78
CA SER A 89 2.87 -18.64 -49.21
C SER A 89 2.40 -19.82 -48.35
N GLN A 90 1.16 -19.76 -47.84
CA GLN A 90 0.45 -20.69 -46.94
C GLN A 90 0.73 -20.45 -45.44
N LEU A 91 -0.25 -20.57 -44.52
CA LEU A 91 -1.67 -20.97 -44.64
C LEU A 91 -2.57 -20.01 -43.84
N ALA A 92 -3.83 -19.84 -44.24
CA ALA A 92 -4.79 -19.00 -43.52
C ALA A 92 -5.63 -19.81 -42.52
N GLN A 93 -5.88 -19.23 -41.35
CA GLN A 93 -7.01 -19.57 -40.48
C GLN A 93 -7.71 -18.28 -40.08
N GLU A 94 -9.04 -18.26 -40.19
CA GLU A 94 -9.84 -17.08 -39.93
C GLU A 94 -9.91 -16.82 -38.42
N ARG A 95 -9.28 -15.72 -37.96
CA ARG A 95 -9.67 -15.03 -36.73
C ARG A 95 -10.37 -13.74 -37.13
N ILE A 96 -11.52 -13.48 -36.51
CA ILE A 96 -12.29 -12.26 -36.70
C ILE A 96 -11.42 -11.08 -36.25
N SER A 97 -11.06 -10.21 -37.19
CA SER A 97 -10.19 -9.07 -36.93
C SER A 97 -10.96 -7.96 -36.22
N GLY A 98 -10.91 -7.94 -34.88
CA GLY A 98 -11.16 -6.71 -34.13
C GLY A 98 -10.22 -5.62 -34.63
N SER A 99 -10.76 -4.44 -34.91
CA SER A 99 -9.99 -3.35 -35.53
C SER A 99 -8.97 -2.77 -34.56
N THR A 100 -7.72 -3.21 -34.65
CA THR A 100 -6.59 -2.58 -33.96
C THR A 100 -6.38 -1.19 -34.55
N VAL A 101 -7.03 -0.17 -33.98
CA VAL A 101 -6.77 1.23 -34.29
C VAL A 101 -5.30 1.50 -33.96
N SER A 102 -4.50 1.83 -34.97
CA SER A 102 -3.08 2.13 -34.76
C SER A 102 -2.96 3.41 -33.94
N SER A 103 -2.50 3.29 -32.69
CA SER A 103 -2.29 4.41 -31.79
C SER A 103 -1.17 5.32 -32.32
N GLN A 104 -1.53 6.33 -33.11
CA GLN A 104 -0.72 7.53 -33.25
C GLN A 104 -0.63 8.18 -31.86
N ASN A 105 0.54 8.15 -31.23
CA ASN A 105 0.74 8.63 -29.86
C ASN A 105 0.09 10.01 -29.66
N LYS A 106 -0.89 10.08 -28.75
CA LYS A 106 -1.42 11.34 -28.23
C LYS A 106 -0.27 12.05 -27.49
N PRO A 107 -0.06 13.37 -27.69
CA PRO A 107 0.94 14.11 -26.92
C PRO A 107 0.59 14.08 -25.43
N THR A 108 1.60 14.07 -24.56
CA THR A 108 1.40 14.00 -23.11
C THR A 108 0.64 15.22 -22.57
N LEU A 109 0.11 15.15 -21.35
CA LEU A 109 -0.52 16.32 -20.71
C LEU A 109 0.44 17.50 -20.59
N SER A 110 1.71 17.26 -20.26
CA SER A 110 2.75 18.31 -20.21
C SER A 110 3.04 18.87 -21.60
N GLU A 111 3.18 18.03 -22.63
CA GLU A 111 3.32 18.49 -24.01
C GLU A 111 2.11 19.31 -24.48
N ARG A 112 0.88 18.93 -24.11
CA ARG A 112 -0.33 19.70 -24.42
C ARG A 112 -0.36 21.04 -23.70
N ALA A 113 -0.06 21.07 -22.39
CA ALA A 113 0.00 22.30 -21.59
C ALA A 113 1.04 23.30 -22.11
N ALA A 114 2.24 22.82 -22.47
CA ALA A 114 3.33 23.66 -22.98
C ALA A 114 3.11 24.09 -24.45
N ARG A 115 2.55 23.23 -25.30
CA ARG A 115 2.31 23.53 -26.73
C ARG A 115 1.02 24.32 -27.00
N LEU A 116 0.30 24.78 -25.96
CA LEU A 116 -0.90 25.62 -26.09
C LEU A 116 -0.56 27.03 -26.62
N PHE A 117 -0.35 27.09 -27.92
CA PHE A 117 0.13 28.23 -28.70
C PHE A 117 1.61 28.61 -28.47
N ASP A 118 2.48 27.61 -28.32
CA ASP A 118 3.94 27.79 -28.38
C ASP A 118 4.36 28.46 -29.71
N PRO A 119 5.03 29.64 -29.69
CA PRO A 119 5.54 30.29 -30.87
C PRO A 119 6.56 29.46 -31.67
N GLU A 120 7.40 28.64 -31.02
CA GLU A 120 8.41 27.80 -31.70
C GLU A 120 7.75 26.73 -32.57
N VAL A 121 6.73 26.05 -32.05
CA VAL A 121 5.94 25.04 -32.80
C VAL A 121 5.09 25.67 -33.91
N LEU A 122 4.76 26.97 -33.82
CA LEU A 122 4.04 27.70 -34.87
C LEU A 122 4.95 28.29 -35.97
N LYS A 123 6.28 28.19 -35.86
CA LYS A 123 7.23 28.82 -36.81
C LYS A 123 7.16 28.31 -38.24
N THR A 124 6.66 27.09 -38.50
CA THR A 124 6.58 26.55 -39.86
C THR A 124 5.48 27.19 -40.72
N ALA A 125 4.53 27.90 -40.11
CA ALA A 125 3.33 28.42 -40.80
C ALA A 125 3.21 29.97 -40.88
N TRP A 126 3.91 30.75 -40.04
CA TRP A 126 3.56 32.17 -39.81
C TRP A 126 4.73 33.17 -39.81
N ASN A 127 5.48 33.26 -40.92
CA ASN A 127 6.56 34.26 -41.07
C ASN A 127 6.06 35.67 -41.47
N ASP A 128 4.94 35.77 -42.19
CA ASP A 128 4.55 37.00 -42.91
C ASP A 128 3.70 38.00 -42.10
N LEU A 129 3.42 37.73 -40.81
CA LEU A 129 2.55 38.57 -39.96
C LEU A 129 3.22 39.19 -38.73
N LEU A 130 4.56 39.14 -38.63
CA LEU A 130 5.27 39.94 -37.63
C LEU A 130 5.38 41.41 -38.08
N PRO A 131 5.06 42.39 -37.21
CA PRO A 131 5.17 43.81 -37.56
C PRO A 131 6.64 44.19 -37.80
N SER A 132 6.92 44.83 -38.93
CA SER A 132 8.28 45.14 -39.37
C SER A 132 9.05 46.00 -38.35
N PRO A 133 10.27 45.61 -37.92
CA PRO A 133 11.09 46.43 -37.03
C PRO A 133 11.40 47.79 -37.66
N LYS A 134 11.11 48.89 -36.94
CA LYS A 134 11.46 50.24 -37.39
C LYS A 134 12.97 50.47 -37.23
N GLU A 135 13.65 50.71 -38.34
CA GLU A 135 15.08 51.07 -38.35
C GLU A 135 15.36 52.31 -37.48
N LYS A 136 16.44 52.25 -36.69
CA LYS A 136 17.15 53.44 -36.19
C LYS A 136 18.67 53.21 -36.15
N THR A 137 19.30 53.52 -37.28
CA THR A 137 20.59 54.24 -37.40
C THR A 137 21.72 53.96 -36.39
N ASN A 138 22.79 53.33 -36.88
CA ASN A 138 24.09 53.19 -36.19
C ASN A 138 24.76 54.53 -35.83
N THR A 139 25.64 54.52 -34.82
CA THR A 139 27.04 55.03 -34.92
C THR A 139 27.91 54.47 -33.77
N PRO A 140 29.26 54.36 -33.90
CA PRO A 140 30.04 53.34 -33.17
C PRO A 140 31.12 53.86 -32.19
N VAL A 141 31.69 52.95 -31.38
CA VAL A 141 32.93 53.15 -30.59
C VAL A 141 33.92 51.99 -30.80
N ALA A 142 35.22 52.24 -30.59
CA ALA A 142 36.35 51.53 -31.20
C ALA A 142 36.94 50.30 -30.45
N LYS A 143 37.86 49.61 -31.13
CA LYS A 143 38.64 48.43 -30.67
C LYS A 143 39.81 48.79 -29.73
N LYS A 144 40.11 47.91 -28.75
CA LYS A 144 41.42 47.48 -28.18
C LYS A 144 41.19 46.76 -26.82
N SER A 145 42.01 45.83 -26.31
CA SER A 145 43.03 44.93 -26.90
C SER A 145 43.54 43.93 -25.83
N THR A 146 43.67 42.65 -26.16
CA THR A 146 44.46 41.64 -25.40
C THR A 146 45.97 41.81 -25.72
N PRO A 147 46.91 41.48 -24.80
CA PRO A 147 47.33 40.10 -24.42
C PRO A 147 47.51 39.94 -22.88
N LYS A 148 48.00 38.86 -22.23
CA LYS A 148 48.48 37.47 -22.50
C LYS A 148 48.02 36.64 -21.23
N ASP A 149 48.23 35.35 -20.93
CA ASP A 149 49.10 34.25 -21.40
C ASP A 149 48.56 32.87 -20.90
N GLU A 150 48.95 31.67 -21.38
CA GLU A 150 49.70 31.29 -22.60
C GLU A 150 48.92 30.23 -23.45
N GLY A 151 48.94 28.90 -23.28
CA GLY A 151 49.70 28.03 -22.36
C GLY A 151 49.35 26.52 -22.38
N ALA A 152 48.83 26.00 -23.50
CA ALA A 152 48.98 24.63 -24.09
C ALA A 152 49.21 23.39 -23.15
N SER A 153 48.33 22.39 -23.02
CA SER A 153 47.70 21.45 -23.99
C SER A 153 48.52 20.20 -24.37
N LEU A 154 47.81 19.06 -24.54
CA LEU A 154 48.22 17.78 -25.17
C LEU A 154 49.16 16.85 -24.39
N GLY A 155 48.87 15.54 -24.47
CA GLY A 155 49.90 14.50 -24.45
C GLY A 155 49.54 13.26 -23.61
N PRO A 156 49.53 12.04 -24.18
CA PRO A 156 49.03 10.85 -23.49
C PRO A 156 50.12 9.86 -23.04
N GLU A 157 49.66 8.83 -22.31
CA GLU A 157 50.33 7.55 -22.02
C GLU A 157 51.65 7.56 -21.22
N THR A 158 51.56 7.13 -19.96
CA THR A 158 52.58 6.28 -19.34
C THR A 158 51.92 5.24 -18.42
N SER A 159 52.06 3.97 -18.76
CA SER A 159 51.55 2.84 -17.96
C SER A 159 52.55 2.45 -16.86
N VAL A 160 52.08 2.27 -15.62
CA VAL A 160 52.64 1.30 -14.67
C VAL A 160 51.52 0.57 -13.93
N LEU A 161 51.43 -0.74 -14.12
CA LEU A 161 50.64 -1.63 -13.27
C LEU A 161 51.33 -1.82 -11.92
N LYS A 162 50.56 -1.76 -10.83
CA LYS A 162 50.88 -2.50 -9.60
C LYS A 162 49.60 -3.07 -8.98
N GLN A 163 49.46 -4.39 -9.09
CA GLN A 163 48.54 -5.15 -8.25
C GLN A 163 49.16 -5.30 -6.86
N GLU A 164 48.40 -5.01 -5.82
CA GLU A 164 48.55 -5.70 -4.54
C GLU A 164 47.23 -6.41 -4.24
N LYS A 165 47.30 -7.72 -3.99
CA LYS A 165 46.13 -8.55 -3.67
C LYS A 165 45.86 -8.46 -2.17
N SER A 166 44.83 -7.74 -1.77
CA SER A 166 44.20 -7.91 -0.46
C SER A 166 43.03 -8.90 -0.57
N GLU A 167 43.22 -10.13 -0.08
CA GLU A 167 42.14 -11.11 0.10
C GLU A 167 41.33 -10.79 1.38
N GLU A 168 40.68 -9.63 1.39
CA GLU A 168 39.75 -9.25 2.47
C GLU A 168 38.30 -9.58 2.08
N SER A 169 37.80 -10.71 2.61
CA SER A 169 36.37 -11.04 2.55
C SER A 169 35.54 -9.97 3.27
N PRO A 170 34.39 -9.52 2.71
CA PRO A 170 33.58 -8.45 3.30
C PRO A 170 33.23 -8.69 4.77
N SER A 171 33.40 -7.65 5.58
CA SER A 171 33.30 -7.70 7.05
C SER A 171 31.99 -8.29 7.58
N TRP A 172 30.89 -8.20 6.82
CA TRP A 172 29.57 -8.74 7.16
C TRP A 172 29.46 -10.27 7.17
N GLN A 173 30.34 -11.00 6.47
CA GLN A 173 30.31 -12.48 6.46
C GLN A 173 30.78 -13.08 7.79
N ARG A 174 31.77 -12.45 8.45
CA ARG A 174 32.32 -12.93 9.74
C ARG A 174 31.27 -12.94 10.87
N PRO A 175 30.46 -11.88 11.09
CA PRO A 175 29.33 -11.90 12.02
C PRO A 175 28.30 -13.00 11.79
N LEU A 176 28.02 -13.40 10.54
CA LEU A 176 27.00 -14.41 10.24
C LEU A 176 27.50 -15.82 10.55
N ALA A 177 28.70 -16.18 10.08
CA ALA A 177 29.32 -17.48 10.41
C ALA A 177 29.51 -17.62 11.93
N ALA A 178 29.92 -16.53 12.60
CA ALA A 178 29.99 -16.48 14.06
C ALA A 178 28.60 -16.59 14.72
N ALA A 179 27.56 -15.95 14.18
CA ALA A 179 26.20 -16.07 14.71
C ALA A 179 25.65 -17.49 14.58
N ARG A 180 25.77 -18.15 13.41
CA ARG A 180 25.37 -19.55 13.23
C ARG A 180 26.14 -20.50 14.16
N SER A 181 27.46 -20.33 14.28
CA SER A 181 28.28 -21.07 15.24
C SER A 181 27.82 -20.87 16.70
N LEU A 182 27.44 -19.65 17.08
CA LEU A 182 26.87 -19.35 18.41
C LEU A 182 25.45 -19.93 18.61
N LEU A 183 24.62 -19.99 17.57
CA LEU A 183 23.29 -20.60 17.63
C LEU A 183 23.32 -22.14 17.66
N GLN A 184 24.44 -22.76 17.27
CA GLN A 184 24.65 -24.21 17.24
C GLN A 184 25.54 -24.73 18.38
N THR A 185 26.24 -23.86 19.12
CA THR A 185 27.11 -24.27 20.25
C THR A 185 26.36 -24.27 21.58
N PRO A 186 26.56 -25.30 22.43
CA PRO A 186 26.01 -25.32 23.79
C PRO A 186 26.62 -24.18 24.64
N PRO A 187 25.89 -23.67 25.65
CA PRO A 187 26.35 -22.55 26.46
C PRO A 187 27.65 -22.90 27.20
N ASN A 188 28.71 -22.17 26.90
CA ASN A 188 29.99 -22.32 27.61
C ASN A 188 29.88 -21.71 29.01
N VAL A 189 30.00 -22.55 30.04
CA VAL A 189 29.75 -22.21 31.46
C VAL A 189 30.68 -21.11 32.00
N ASN A 190 31.76 -20.78 31.27
CA ASN A 190 32.77 -19.81 31.68
C ASN A 190 32.62 -18.39 31.05
N GLU A 191 31.55 -18.07 30.30
CA GLU A 191 31.33 -16.70 29.77
C GLU A 191 30.42 -15.80 30.63
N THR A 192 29.88 -16.27 31.76
CA THR A 192 28.92 -15.50 32.61
C THR A 192 29.59 -14.51 33.58
N SER A 193 30.69 -13.87 33.20
CA SER A 193 31.40 -12.90 34.06
C SER A 193 32.08 -11.76 33.27
N ALA A 194 31.30 -10.93 32.57
CA ALA A 194 31.81 -9.79 31.80
C ALA A 194 30.85 -8.57 31.73
N ILE A 195 30.15 -8.25 32.83
CA ILE A 195 29.46 -6.96 32.99
C ILE A 195 29.92 -6.32 34.31
N GLU A 196 31.17 -5.85 34.35
CA GLU A 196 31.65 -5.00 35.44
C GLU A 196 31.38 -3.52 35.11
N THR A 197 30.42 -2.93 35.82
CA THR A 197 30.17 -1.48 35.81
C THR A 197 31.34 -0.74 36.45
N LYS A 198 32.17 -0.05 35.66
CA LYS A 198 33.22 0.85 36.18
C LYS A 198 32.64 2.13 36.78
N GLY A 199 32.16 2.04 38.01
CA GLY A 199 31.89 3.21 38.85
C GLY A 199 33.19 3.89 39.29
N SER A 200 33.36 5.17 38.96
CA SER A 200 34.49 5.98 39.45
C SER A 200 34.08 6.76 40.70
N SER A 201 34.45 6.25 41.88
CA SER A 201 34.05 6.83 43.17
C SER A 201 35.07 7.85 43.69
N ALA A 202 34.79 9.14 43.54
CA ALA A 202 35.66 10.21 44.05
C ALA A 202 34.91 11.45 44.59
N ASN A 203 33.89 11.25 45.45
CA ASN A 203 33.54 12.25 46.48
C ASN A 203 32.72 11.66 47.63
N LYS A 204 32.92 12.18 48.85
CA LYS A 204 32.15 11.78 50.05
C LYS A 204 30.90 12.66 50.24
N PRO A 205 29.86 12.15 50.93
CA PRO A 205 28.51 12.68 50.80
C PRO A 205 28.25 13.96 51.62
N LYS A 206 27.36 14.80 51.09
CA LYS A 206 26.39 15.54 51.91
C LYS A 206 25.07 14.76 51.86
N ALA A 207 24.50 14.47 53.02
CA ALA A 207 23.15 13.94 53.09
C ALA A 207 22.14 15.04 52.78
N ASN A 208 21.14 14.72 51.94
CA ASN A 208 19.84 15.38 51.92
C ASN A 208 18.78 14.27 51.99
N ALA A 209 17.64 14.57 52.61
CA ALA A 209 16.64 13.56 52.95
C ALA A 209 15.85 13.06 51.74
N SER A 210 15.29 11.86 51.87
CA SER A 210 14.27 11.35 50.96
C SER A 210 13.08 12.32 50.88
N THR A 211 12.70 12.63 49.66
CA THR A 211 11.29 12.87 49.31
C THR A 211 10.83 11.61 48.59
N ALA A 212 9.63 11.13 48.91
CA ALA A 212 8.99 10.05 48.18
C ALA A 212 8.12 10.71 47.10
N ASP A 213 8.46 10.51 45.83
CA ASP A 213 7.57 10.89 44.74
C ASP A 213 6.30 10.04 44.82
N ALA A 214 5.15 10.71 44.68
CA ALA A 214 3.85 10.05 44.62
C ALA A 214 3.70 9.29 43.29
N PRO A 215 2.79 8.30 43.21
CA PRO A 215 2.42 7.71 41.93
C PRO A 215 1.95 8.81 40.97
N LEU A 216 2.49 8.80 39.74
CA LEU A 216 1.92 9.58 38.66
C LEU A 216 0.63 8.90 38.23
N ASP A 217 -0.50 9.58 38.37
CA ASP A 217 -1.78 9.16 37.80
C ASP A 217 -1.63 9.03 36.28
N MET A 218 -1.58 7.80 35.78
CA MET A 218 -1.71 7.56 34.34
C MET A 218 -3.17 7.75 33.96
N ALA A 219 -3.44 8.70 33.07
CA ALA A 219 -4.75 8.80 32.44
C ALA A 219 -5.09 7.45 31.75
N PRO A 220 -6.35 6.98 31.82
CA PRO A 220 -6.74 5.72 31.20
C PRO A 220 -6.49 5.78 29.68
N LEU A 221 -5.97 4.68 29.12
CA LEU A 221 -5.74 4.51 27.68
C LEU A 221 -7.09 4.44 26.95
N SER A 222 -7.68 5.59 26.67
CA SER A 222 -8.93 5.68 25.90
C SER A 222 -8.70 5.15 24.49
N ALA A 223 -9.60 4.29 24.02
CA ALA A 223 -9.64 3.94 22.60
C ALA A 223 -9.85 5.22 21.76
N PRO A 224 -9.12 5.42 20.65
CA PRO A 224 -9.33 6.58 19.79
C PRO A 224 -10.74 6.58 19.17
N ILE A 225 -11.40 7.73 19.19
CA ILE A 225 -12.61 7.97 18.40
C ILE A 225 -12.14 8.48 17.03
N ALA A 226 -12.40 7.69 15.99
CA ALA A 226 -12.13 8.09 14.60
C ALA A 226 -13.44 8.23 13.84
N GLU A 227 -13.43 9.06 12.80
CA GLU A 227 -14.58 9.26 11.92
C GLU A 227 -14.80 8.02 11.03
N ALA A 228 -16.03 7.88 10.52
CA ALA A 228 -16.33 6.93 9.45
C ALA A 228 -15.45 7.23 8.22
N PRO A 229 -15.13 6.24 7.37
CA PRO A 229 -14.42 6.55 6.13
C PRO A 229 -15.39 7.20 5.16
N ASP A 230 -14.92 8.14 4.36
CA ASP A 230 -15.71 8.62 3.22
C ASP A 230 -15.96 7.44 2.26
N GLU A 231 -17.23 7.23 1.91
CA GLU A 231 -17.62 6.32 0.82
C GLU A 231 -17.02 6.82 -0.50
N THR A 232 -16.68 5.89 -1.42
CA THR A 232 -16.09 6.24 -2.72
C THR A 232 -16.98 7.24 -3.48
N PRO A 233 -16.53 8.49 -3.69
CA PRO A 233 -17.41 9.56 -4.14
C PRO A 233 -17.75 9.45 -5.62
N THR A 234 -19.03 9.57 -5.95
CA THR A 234 -19.49 9.56 -7.36
C THR A 234 -19.03 10.83 -8.09
N LEU A 235 -18.32 10.68 -9.20
CA LEU A 235 -17.85 11.80 -10.01
C LEU A 235 -18.97 12.45 -10.82
N ALA A 236 -19.11 13.77 -10.72
CA ALA A 236 -20.09 14.56 -11.46
C ALA A 236 -19.56 14.93 -12.86
N ILE A 237 -19.59 13.97 -13.78
CA ILE A 237 -19.07 14.11 -15.15
C ILE A 237 -19.98 14.99 -16.03
N ASP A 238 -19.44 16.08 -16.58
CA ASP A 238 -20.12 16.96 -17.54
C ASP A 238 -19.13 17.56 -18.56
N PRO A 239 -18.85 16.90 -19.69
CA PRO A 239 -17.87 17.37 -20.67
C PRO A 239 -18.23 18.76 -21.20
N ALA A 240 -17.31 19.73 -21.09
CA ALA A 240 -17.56 21.10 -21.52
C ALA A 240 -17.73 21.19 -23.05
N SER A 241 -18.53 22.17 -23.48
CA SER A 241 -18.59 22.61 -24.87
C SER A 241 -18.24 24.09 -24.98
N PHE A 242 -17.80 24.49 -26.17
CA PHE A 242 -17.72 25.90 -26.54
C PHE A 242 -18.76 26.15 -27.63
N ARG A 243 -19.73 27.05 -27.40
CA ARG A 243 -20.81 27.37 -28.37
C ARG A 243 -21.46 26.11 -29.00
N GLY A 244 -21.84 25.12 -28.17
CA GLY A 244 -22.47 23.88 -28.63
C GLY A 244 -21.50 22.82 -29.19
N ALA A 245 -20.24 23.16 -29.47
CA ALA A 245 -19.24 22.20 -29.92
C ALA A 245 -18.66 21.38 -28.76
N TYR A 246 -18.92 20.07 -28.78
CA TYR A 246 -18.39 19.09 -27.84
C TYR A 246 -17.26 18.29 -28.50
N PRO A 247 -16.03 18.30 -27.94
CA PRO A 247 -14.98 17.36 -28.32
C PRO A 247 -15.46 15.91 -28.28
N GLY A 248 -15.05 15.12 -29.28
CA GLY A 248 -15.44 13.72 -29.44
C GLY A 248 -16.86 13.48 -29.96
N LYS A 249 -17.69 14.52 -30.17
CA LYS A 249 -19.09 14.39 -30.61
C LYS A 249 -19.45 15.26 -31.81
N THR A 250 -19.07 16.54 -31.80
CA THR A 250 -19.45 17.49 -32.86
C THR A 250 -18.61 17.26 -34.12
N THR A 251 -19.23 17.26 -35.30
CA THR A 251 -18.56 17.07 -36.59
C THR A 251 -18.11 18.39 -37.20
N ARG A 252 -17.23 18.32 -38.20
CA ARG A 252 -16.80 19.48 -38.97
C ARG A 252 -17.96 20.20 -39.66
N ALA A 253 -18.94 19.45 -40.18
CA ALA A 253 -20.10 20.01 -40.85
C ALA A 253 -20.96 20.85 -39.87
N ASP A 254 -21.08 20.43 -38.62
CA ASP A 254 -21.82 21.18 -37.59
C ASP A 254 -21.13 22.51 -37.30
N ILE A 255 -19.80 22.51 -37.14
CA ILE A 255 -19.00 23.74 -36.94
C ILE A 255 -19.12 24.69 -38.13
N ASP A 256 -19.00 24.19 -39.37
CA ASP A 256 -19.16 25.03 -40.57
C ASP A 256 -20.57 25.61 -40.71
N ASN A 257 -21.61 24.89 -40.27
CA ASN A 257 -22.99 25.34 -40.27
C ASN A 257 -23.27 26.42 -39.20
N GLU A 258 -22.73 26.26 -37.98
CA GLU A 258 -23.02 27.17 -36.85
C GLU A 258 -22.07 28.37 -36.76
N TRP A 259 -20.77 28.17 -37.03
CA TRP A 259 -19.72 29.19 -36.87
C TRP A 259 -19.22 29.76 -38.21
N GLY A 260 -19.58 29.13 -39.33
CA GLY A 260 -19.08 29.44 -40.66
C GLY A 260 -17.67 28.86 -40.93
N PRO A 261 -17.19 28.97 -42.18
CA PRO A 261 -15.91 28.39 -42.59
C PRO A 261 -14.72 29.08 -41.90
N GLY A 262 -14.01 28.34 -41.05
CA GLY A 262 -12.76 28.78 -40.42
C GLY A 262 -11.56 28.86 -41.37
N GLU A 263 -10.55 29.65 -41.01
CA GLU A 263 -9.28 29.74 -41.72
C GLU A 263 -8.39 28.53 -41.37
N ALA A 264 -7.85 27.82 -42.36
CA ALA A 264 -7.04 26.62 -42.14
C ALA A 264 -5.63 26.96 -41.60
N ILE A 265 -5.19 26.23 -40.57
CA ILE A 265 -3.82 26.24 -40.06
C ILE A 265 -3.11 24.97 -40.59
N PRO A 266 -2.10 25.09 -41.46
CA PRO A 266 -1.34 23.92 -41.89
C PRO A 266 -0.59 23.32 -40.70
N ARG A 267 -0.70 21.99 -40.54
CA ARG A 267 -0.02 21.19 -39.53
C ARG A 267 0.87 20.15 -40.19
N ASP A 268 2.13 20.06 -39.76
CA ASP A 268 3.09 19.07 -40.28
C ASP A 268 2.76 17.62 -39.87
N ASP A 269 1.81 17.43 -38.95
CA ASP A 269 1.31 16.12 -38.47
C ASP A 269 0.12 15.56 -39.29
N GLY A 270 -0.42 16.33 -40.24
CA GLY A 270 -1.56 15.94 -41.06
C GLY A 270 -2.93 16.03 -40.38
N THR A 271 -3.04 16.67 -39.20
CA THR A 271 -4.34 16.96 -38.57
C THR A 271 -5.00 18.20 -39.16
N ASP A 272 -6.31 18.13 -39.39
CA ASP A 272 -7.11 19.25 -39.87
C ASP A 272 -7.30 20.25 -38.72
N CYS A 273 -6.59 21.38 -38.77
CA CYS A 273 -6.69 22.43 -37.77
C CYS A 273 -7.16 23.74 -38.40
N PHE A 274 -8.12 24.42 -37.79
CA PHE A 274 -8.72 25.65 -38.31
C PHE A 274 -8.91 26.67 -37.19
N PHE A 275 -9.03 27.95 -37.53
CA PHE A 275 -9.32 29.00 -36.55
C PHE A 275 -10.37 30.02 -36.98
N TRP A 276 -10.94 30.65 -35.96
CA TRP A 276 -11.95 31.70 -36.02
C TRP A 276 -11.53 32.84 -35.08
N LYS A 277 -11.93 34.06 -35.42
CA LYS A 277 -11.82 35.23 -34.52
C LYS A 277 -13.19 35.45 -33.88
N ILE A 278 -13.29 35.16 -32.58
CA ILE A 278 -14.54 35.16 -31.82
C ILE A 278 -14.34 36.02 -30.59
N GLU A 279 -14.83 37.27 -30.61
CA GLU A 279 -14.76 38.16 -29.45
C GLU A 279 -15.46 37.53 -28.22
N PRO A 280 -14.91 37.70 -27.00
CA PRO A 280 -13.78 38.56 -26.61
C PRO A 280 -12.39 37.87 -26.69
N PHE A 281 -12.30 36.68 -27.29
CA PHE A 281 -11.07 35.90 -27.38
C PHE A 281 -10.18 36.36 -28.54
N ASP A 282 -8.86 36.21 -28.40
CA ASP A 282 -7.90 36.58 -29.43
C ASP A 282 -7.95 35.61 -30.63
N ARG A 283 -8.06 34.31 -30.33
CA ARG A 283 -8.23 33.24 -31.32
C ARG A 283 -8.95 32.05 -30.70
N VAL A 284 -9.89 31.47 -31.44
CA VAL A 284 -10.41 30.12 -31.19
C VAL A 284 -9.93 29.23 -32.32
N ALA A 285 -9.21 28.16 -32.02
CA ALA A 285 -8.78 27.15 -32.97
C ALA A 285 -9.43 25.80 -32.64
N VAL A 286 -9.80 25.02 -33.66
CA VAL A 286 -10.40 23.70 -33.52
C VAL A 286 -9.58 22.71 -34.34
N THR A 287 -9.19 21.61 -33.71
CA THR A 287 -8.54 20.48 -34.36
C THR A 287 -9.55 19.37 -34.59
N PHE A 288 -9.48 18.74 -35.76
CA PHE A 288 -10.35 17.66 -36.19
C PHE A 288 -9.52 16.40 -36.46
N ARG A 289 -10.12 15.24 -36.25
CA ARG A 289 -9.63 13.94 -36.74
C ARG A 289 -10.84 13.16 -37.27
N ASP A 290 -10.69 12.56 -38.44
CA ASP A 290 -11.76 11.79 -39.12
C ASP A 290 -13.10 12.56 -39.24
N GLY A 291 -13.02 13.89 -39.36
CA GLY A 291 -14.18 14.79 -39.46
C GLY A 291 -14.85 15.17 -38.12
N VAL A 292 -14.34 14.72 -36.97
CA VAL A 292 -14.87 15.02 -35.63
C VAL A 292 -13.94 15.95 -34.86
N VAL A 293 -14.49 16.88 -34.07
CA VAL A 293 -13.71 17.77 -33.18
C VAL A 293 -12.95 16.94 -32.14
N THR A 294 -11.63 17.09 -32.07
CA THR A 294 -10.80 16.45 -31.03
C THR A 294 -10.37 17.41 -29.93
N ALA A 295 -10.12 18.68 -30.28
CA ALA A 295 -9.69 19.72 -29.35
C ALA A 295 -10.20 21.11 -29.78
N ILE A 296 -10.57 21.95 -28.80
CA ILE A 296 -10.89 23.37 -28.98
C ILE A 296 -9.91 24.19 -28.13
N GLN A 297 -9.12 25.05 -28.77
CA GLN A 297 -8.06 25.86 -28.17
C GLN A 297 -8.46 27.34 -28.21
N ILE A 298 -8.63 27.98 -27.06
CA ILE A 298 -9.10 29.35 -26.89
C ILE A 298 -7.96 30.19 -26.33
N LYS A 299 -7.40 31.12 -27.11
CA LYS A 299 -6.41 32.09 -26.60
C LYS A 299 -7.12 33.27 -25.96
N LEU A 300 -6.80 33.53 -24.69
CA LEU A 300 -7.31 34.68 -23.96
C LEU A 300 -6.58 35.94 -24.43
N SER A 301 -7.33 37.04 -24.62
CA SER A 301 -6.79 38.32 -25.11
C SER A 301 -5.91 39.05 -24.09
N LYS A 302 -5.96 38.62 -22.82
CA LYS A 302 -5.02 38.92 -21.72
C LYS A 302 -4.95 37.70 -20.78
N PRO A 303 -3.89 37.54 -19.96
CA PRO A 303 -3.91 36.58 -18.85
C PRO A 303 -5.03 36.89 -17.85
N VAL A 304 -5.67 35.85 -17.32
CA VAL A 304 -6.76 35.93 -16.33
C VAL A 304 -6.45 34.98 -15.16
N PRO A 305 -6.59 35.37 -13.88
CA PRO A 305 -6.38 34.46 -12.75
C PRO A 305 -7.23 33.20 -12.86
N SER A 306 -6.66 32.01 -12.66
CA SER A 306 -7.37 30.74 -12.87
C SER A 306 -8.62 30.61 -12.00
N SER A 307 -8.58 31.13 -10.77
CA SER A 307 -9.72 31.15 -9.83
C SER A 307 -10.81 32.18 -10.18
N GLU A 308 -10.54 33.14 -11.07
CA GLU A 308 -11.55 34.02 -11.66
C GLU A 308 -12.15 33.34 -12.90
N LEU A 309 -11.31 32.81 -13.78
CA LEU A 309 -11.72 32.10 -15.00
C LEU A 309 -12.57 30.86 -14.69
N ALA A 310 -12.23 30.10 -13.64
CA ALA A 310 -13.01 28.96 -13.18
C ALA A 310 -14.41 29.37 -12.67
N LYS A 311 -14.56 30.58 -12.11
CA LYS A 311 -15.87 31.13 -11.72
C LYS A 311 -16.68 31.59 -12.92
N GLN A 312 -16.02 32.23 -13.91
CA GLN A 312 -16.65 32.63 -15.17
C GLN A 312 -17.13 31.44 -16.02
N LEU A 313 -16.56 30.24 -15.80
CA LEU A 313 -16.92 28.99 -16.46
C LEU A 313 -17.78 28.04 -15.60
N GLU A 314 -18.17 28.46 -14.39
CA GLU A 314 -18.96 27.64 -13.44
C GLU A 314 -18.32 26.27 -13.12
N ILE A 315 -16.99 26.26 -12.95
CA ILE A 315 -16.14 25.09 -12.60
C ILE A 315 -15.29 25.29 -11.35
N ALA A 316 -15.48 26.39 -10.62
CA ALA A 316 -14.68 26.77 -9.46
C ALA A 316 -14.76 25.79 -8.27
N ASP A 317 -15.84 25.01 -8.19
CA ASP A 317 -16.11 24.06 -7.11
C ASP A 317 -15.63 22.62 -7.42
N LEU A 318 -14.99 22.40 -8.57
CA LEU A 318 -14.46 21.10 -8.99
C LEU A 318 -13.01 20.88 -8.54
N ARG A 319 -12.64 19.63 -8.24
CA ARG A 319 -11.25 19.25 -7.92
C ARG A 319 -10.35 19.44 -9.15
N THR A 320 -9.14 19.96 -8.97
CA THR A 320 -8.21 20.22 -10.08
C THR A 320 -6.83 19.67 -9.81
N VAL A 321 -6.14 19.20 -10.85
CA VAL A 321 -4.72 18.83 -10.78
C VAL A 321 -3.84 19.83 -11.56
N ALA A 322 -2.66 20.13 -11.02
CA ALA A 322 -1.67 20.97 -11.68
C ALA A 322 -0.75 20.13 -12.56
N ILE A 323 -0.45 20.63 -13.76
CA ILE A 323 0.61 20.10 -14.63
C ILE A 323 1.87 20.91 -14.36
N LEU A 324 2.95 20.23 -13.98
CA LEU A 324 4.24 20.83 -13.66
C LEU A 324 5.24 20.67 -14.83
N ASP A 325 6.21 21.58 -14.91
CA ASP A 325 7.40 21.43 -15.75
C ASP A 325 8.53 20.65 -15.04
N ASP A 326 9.65 20.45 -15.72
CA ASP A 326 10.84 19.76 -15.18
C ASP A 326 11.47 20.47 -13.96
N ASN A 327 11.09 21.73 -13.68
CA ASN A 327 11.52 22.52 -12.53
C ASN A 327 10.51 22.49 -11.37
N GLY A 328 9.36 21.82 -11.54
CA GLY A 328 8.26 21.80 -10.58
C GLY A 328 7.34 23.02 -10.63
N ALA A 329 7.48 23.91 -11.61
CA ALA A 329 6.61 25.07 -11.78
C ALA A 329 5.31 24.68 -12.50
N ALA A 330 4.17 25.18 -12.01
CA ALA A 330 2.88 24.94 -12.67
C ALA A 330 2.81 25.64 -14.04
N ILE A 331 2.55 24.85 -15.08
CA ILE A 331 2.34 25.27 -16.47
C ILE A 331 0.92 25.00 -16.97
N GLY A 332 0.14 24.22 -16.22
CA GLY A 332 -1.28 24.00 -16.50
C GLY A 332 -2.10 23.63 -15.27
N GLN A 333 -3.42 23.77 -15.37
CA GLN A 333 -4.40 23.32 -14.38
C GLN A 333 -5.54 22.60 -15.10
N VAL A 334 -5.89 21.38 -14.68
CA VAL A 334 -6.87 20.52 -15.35
C VAL A 334 -8.11 20.32 -14.47
N PHE A 335 -9.28 20.28 -15.12
CA PHE A 335 -10.59 19.97 -14.56
C PHE A 335 -11.11 18.69 -15.25
N PRO A 336 -10.69 17.49 -14.79
CA PRO A 336 -10.94 16.21 -15.47
C PRO A 336 -12.41 15.96 -15.86
N GLU A 337 -13.37 16.23 -14.97
CA GLU A 337 -14.81 16.00 -15.17
C GLU A 337 -15.40 16.79 -16.34
N ARG A 338 -14.76 17.91 -16.72
CA ARG A 338 -15.19 18.79 -17.81
C ARG A 338 -14.35 18.63 -19.08
N GLY A 339 -13.24 17.90 -19.05
CA GLY A 339 -12.26 17.86 -20.15
C GLY A 339 -11.58 19.22 -20.41
N VAL A 340 -11.51 20.09 -19.39
CA VAL A 340 -10.98 21.46 -19.50
C VAL A 340 -9.57 21.54 -18.92
N MET A 341 -8.65 22.19 -19.63
CA MET A 341 -7.32 22.55 -19.17
C MET A 341 -7.06 24.04 -19.37
N PHE A 342 -6.52 24.71 -18.35
CA PHE A 342 -5.92 26.04 -18.47
C PHE A 342 -4.42 25.90 -18.70
N SER A 343 -3.86 26.66 -19.65
CA SER A 343 -2.41 26.87 -19.78
C SER A 343 -2.02 28.11 -18.98
N LEU A 344 -1.10 27.95 -18.03
CA LEU A 344 -0.69 29.00 -17.08
C LEU A 344 0.58 29.72 -17.55
N GLU A 345 0.67 31.01 -17.27
CA GLU A 345 1.92 31.76 -17.41
C GLU A 345 2.92 31.31 -16.33
N THR A 346 4.07 30.79 -16.74
CA THR A 346 5.04 30.08 -15.89
C THR A 346 5.40 30.84 -14.62
N GLY A 347 5.23 30.20 -13.46
CA GLY A 347 5.48 30.84 -12.15
C GLY A 347 4.34 31.74 -11.65
N THR A 348 3.17 31.70 -12.30
CA THR A 348 1.95 32.42 -11.88
C THR A 348 0.74 31.48 -11.88
N THR A 349 -0.38 31.95 -11.32
CA THR A 349 -1.70 31.29 -11.43
C THR A 349 -2.59 31.93 -12.51
N SER A 350 -2.01 32.69 -13.45
CA SER A 350 -2.76 33.34 -14.53
C SER A 350 -2.86 32.43 -15.75
N ALA A 351 -4.08 32.04 -16.12
CA ALA A 351 -4.35 31.34 -17.36
C ALA A 351 -4.18 32.27 -18.57
N THR A 352 -3.53 31.80 -19.64
CA THR A 352 -3.37 32.53 -20.90
C THR A 352 -4.09 31.87 -22.08
N ALA A 353 -4.54 30.63 -21.91
CA ALA A 353 -5.35 29.88 -22.85
C ALA A 353 -6.21 28.84 -22.13
N VAL A 354 -7.33 28.47 -22.75
CA VAL A 354 -8.18 27.34 -22.34
C VAL A 354 -8.17 26.30 -23.45
N LEU A 355 -8.11 25.04 -23.07
CA LEU A 355 -8.21 23.86 -23.93
C LEU A 355 -9.43 23.05 -23.48
N LEU A 356 -10.28 22.66 -24.43
CA LEU A 356 -11.34 21.67 -24.24
C LEU A 356 -10.98 20.45 -25.10
N GLU A 357 -10.88 19.27 -24.48
CA GLU A 357 -10.69 17.98 -25.17
C GLU A 357 -11.78 16.99 -24.74
N SER A 358 -11.82 15.81 -25.38
CA SER A 358 -12.56 14.68 -24.82
C SER A 358 -11.95 14.27 -23.47
N LEU A 359 -12.77 13.71 -22.58
CA LEU A 359 -12.31 13.21 -21.27
C LEU A 359 -11.09 12.29 -21.44
N ASP A 360 -10.10 12.46 -20.58
CA ASP A 360 -8.75 11.95 -20.78
C ASP A 360 -8.29 11.17 -19.54
N PRO A 361 -8.05 9.85 -19.62
CA PRO A 361 -7.80 9.02 -18.44
C PRO A 361 -6.53 9.47 -17.70
N ASP A 362 -5.50 9.90 -18.43
CA ASP A 362 -4.29 10.56 -17.92
C ASP A 362 -4.61 11.68 -16.90
N SER A 363 -5.68 12.44 -17.11
CA SER A 363 -6.03 13.60 -16.27
C SER A 363 -6.63 13.18 -14.93
N PHE A 364 -7.42 12.12 -14.90
CA PHE A 364 -7.93 11.52 -13.67
C PHE A 364 -6.81 10.78 -12.93
N VAL A 365 -5.99 10.00 -13.64
CA VAL A 365 -4.81 9.32 -13.08
C VAL A 365 -3.83 10.30 -12.43
N LEU A 366 -3.51 11.42 -13.09
CA LEU A 366 -2.62 12.44 -12.54
C LEU A 366 -3.19 13.09 -11.27
N ARG A 367 -4.51 13.34 -11.23
CA ARG A 367 -5.18 13.87 -10.04
C ARG A 367 -5.15 12.86 -8.89
N ALA A 368 -5.58 11.62 -9.15
CA ALA A 368 -5.54 10.53 -8.19
C ALA A 368 -4.16 10.38 -7.56
N GLU A 369 -3.11 10.32 -8.38
CA GLU A 369 -1.72 10.17 -7.92
C GLU A 369 -1.26 11.28 -6.97
N SER A 370 -1.74 12.52 -7.18
CA SER A 370 -1.50 13.65 -6.27
C SER A 370 -2.35 13.60 -4.98
N GLU A 371 -3.55 13.00 -5.03
CA GLU A 371 -4.50 12.93 -3.92
C GLU A 371 -4.38 11.64 -3.07
N MET A 372 -3.73 10.57 -3.58
CA MET A 372 -3.48 9.26 -2.91
C MET A 372 -2.87 9.35 -1.50
N LYS A 373 -2.28 10.49 -1.13
CA LYS A 373 -1.74 10.72 0.22
C LYS A 373 -2.71 11.41 1.18
N SER A 374 -3.64 12.23 0.67
CA SER A 374 -4.57 13.05 1.45
C SER A 374 -6.00 12.51 1.49
N SER A 375 -6.45 11.79 0.46
CA SER A 375 -7.70 11.03 0.44
C SER A 375 -7.59 9.80 -0.46
N ALA A 376 -7.70 8.60 0.11
CA ALA A 376 -7.73 7.38 -0.68
C ALA A 376 -8.99 7.28 -1.54
N ALA A 377 -10.16 7.62 -0.98
CA ALA A 377 -11.47 7.47 -1.63
C ALA A 377 -11.59 8.30 -2.93
N TYR A 378 -11.13 9.55 -2.94
CA TYR A 378 -11.11 10.38 -4.16
C TYR A 378 -10.14 9.84 -5.23
N ALA A 379 -8.99 9.28 -4.81
CA ALA A 379 -8.05 8.65 -5.73
C ALA A 379 -8.61 7.34 -6.32
N VAL A 380 -9.30 6.52 -5.53
CA VAL A 380 -10.02 5.32 -6.03
C VAL A 380 -11.05 5.71 -7.10
N ALA A 381 -11.93 6.68 -6.81
CA ALA A 381 -12.95 7.13 -7.75
C ALA A 381 -12.38 7.62 -9.09
N ASP A 382 -11.30 8.39 -9.05
CA ASP A 382 -10.61 8.88 -10.26
C ASP A 382 -9.93 7.75 -11.04
N LEU A 383 -9.37 6.74 -10.36
CA LEU A 383 -8.70 5.60 -11.01
C LEU A 383 -9.70 4.61 -11.61
N GLU A 384 -10.80 4.32 -10.93
CA GLU A 384 -11.90 3.50 -11.43
C GLU A 384 -12.51 4.15 -12.69
N TYR A 385 -12.74 5.47 -12.67
CA TYR A 385 -13.26 6.18 -13.84
C TYR A 385 -12.25 6.30 -15.00
N ALA A 386 -10.94 6.40 -14.70
CA ALA A 386 -9.91 6.31 -15.73
C ALA A 386 -9.91 4.93 -16.43
N ILE A 387 -10.17 3.84 -15.69
CA ILE A 387 -10.30 2.48 -16.22
C ILE A 387 -11.64 2.30 -16.98
N GLU A 388 -12.70 3.03 -16.63
CA GLU A 388 -13.94 3.06 -17.42
C GLU A 388 -13.72 3.71 -18.80
N ILE A 389 -12.96 4.81 -18.87
CA ILE A 389 -12.61 5.47 -20.15
C ILE A 389 -11.62 4.63 -20.97
N ASP A 390 -10.57 4.09 -20.34
CA ASP A 390 -9.58 3.23 -20.98
C ASP A 390 -9.30 1.98 -20.12
N PRO A 391 -9.99 0.86 -20.39
CA PRO A 391 -9.75 -0.40 -19.71
C PRO A 391 -8.32 -0.96 -19.86
N THR A 392 -7.53 -0.45 -20.82
CA THR A 392 -6.13 -0.85 -21.04
C THR A 392 -5.10 0.05 -20.34
N HIS A 393 -5.55 1.03 -19.54
CA HIS A 393 -4.68 2.02 -18.92
C HIS A 393 -3.83 1.46 -17.76
N LEU A 394 -2.71 0.81 -18.08
CA LEU A 394 -1.82 0.11 -17.14
C LEU A 394 -1.43 0.93 -15.89
N ARG A 395 -1.20 2.24 -16.02
CA ARG A 395 -0.88 3.11 -14.85
C ARG A 395 -2.06 3.22 -13.88
N ALA A 396 -3.30 3.25 -14.38
CA ALA A 396 -4.48 3.29 -13.53
C ALA A 396 -4.64 1.98 -12.74
N HIS A 397 -4.58 0.84 -13.44
CA HIS A 397 -4.59 -0.50 -12.81
C HIS A 397 -3.51 -0.66 -11.74
N ARG A 398 -2.27 -0.18 -12.00
CA ARG A 398 -1.16 -0.26 -11.05
C ARG A 398 -1.33 0.66 -9.83
N LEU A 399 -1.83 1.88 -9.99
CA LEU A 399 -2.10 2.75 -8.83
C LEU A 399 -3.30 2.27 -8.01
N LEU A 400 -4.35 1.77 -8.66
CA LEU A 400 -5.51 1.19 -7.98
C LEU A 400 -5.12 -0.11 -7.24
N LEU A 401 -4.28 -0.95 -7.85
CA LEU A 401 -3.67 -2.11 -7.19
C LEU A 401 -2.93 -1.71 -5.90
N ALA A 402 -2.17 -0.60 -5.92
CA ALA A 402 -1.47 -0.12 -4.73
C ALA A 402 -2.46 0.27 -3.61
N LEU A 403 -3.54 1.00 -3.93
CA LEU A 403 -4.59 1.35 -2.97
C LEU A 403 -5.30 0.11 -2.42
N MET A 404 -5.72 -0.82 -3.29
CA MET A 404 -6.37 -2.06 -2.87
C MET A 404 -5.45 -2.95 -2.02
N CYS A 405 -4.13 -2.91 -2.22
CA CYS A 405 -3.16 -3.57 -1.34
C CYS A 405 -3.03 -2.87 0.01
N ASP A 406 -2.94 -1.55 0.03
CA ASP A 406 -2.83 -0.76 1.27
C ASP A 406 -4.11 -0.88 2.12
N GLU A 407 -5.29 -0.89 1.49
CA GLU A 407 -6.61 -1.10 2.10
C GLU A 407 -6.86 -2.56 2.55
N GLY A 408 -6.04 -3.50 2.09
CA GLY A 408 -6.25 -4.93 2.34
C GLY A 408 -7.47 -5.52 1.63
N ARG A 409 -7.83 -4.97 0.48
CA ARG A 409 -8.86 -5.49 -0.44
C ARG A 409 -8.29 -6.59 -1.33
N TRP A 410 -7.77 -7.65 -0.71
CA TRP A 410 -6.85 -8.60 -1.35
C TRP A 410 -7.42 -9.36 -2.57
N PRO A 411 -8.67 -9.86 -2.58
CA PRO A 411 -9.31 -10.40 -3.79
C PRO A 411 -9.34 -9.39 -4.95
N THR A 412 -9.76 -8.15 -4.68
CA THR A 412 -9.82 -7.07 -5.68
C THR A 412 -8.41 -6.71 -6.18
N ALA A 413 -7.43 -6.63 -5.28
CA ALA A 413 -6.03 -6.43 -5.62
C ALA A 413 -5.47 -7.54 -6.52
N LEU A 414 -5.84 -8.81 -6.32
CA LEU A 414 -5.33 -9.88 -7.19
C LEU A 414 -5.82 -9.73 -8.63
N GLN A 415 -7.09 -9.37 -8.83
CA GLN A 415 -7.67 -9.15 -10.17
C GLN A 415 -6.94 -8.00 -10.91
N LEU A 416 -6.64 -6.91 -10.20
CA LEU A 416 -5.86 -5.78 -10.75
C LEU A 416 -4.41 -6.16 -11.05
N ALA A 417 -3.80 -7.03 -10.24
CA ALA A 417 -2.44 -7.52 -10.46
C ALA A 417 -2.33 -8.50 -11.64
N ASP A 418 -3.30 -9.40 -11.81
CA ASP A 418 -3.42 -10.26 -12.99
C ASP A 418 -3.64 -9.41 -14.25
N THR A 419 -4.59 -8.46 -14.22
CA THR A 419 -4.86 -7.54 -15.35
C THR A 419 -3.65 -6.67 -15.71
N ALA A 420 -2.88 -6.20 -14.71
CA ALA A 420 -1.69 -5.40 -14.96
C ALA A 420 -0.52 -6.20 -15.56
N GLU A 421 -0.34 -7.49 -15.24
CA GLU A 421 0.66 -8.34 -15.92
C GLU A 421 0.17 -8.77 -17.32
N GLU A 422 -1.14 -8.87 -17.57
CA GLU A 422 -1.68 -9.05 -18.94
C GLU A 422 -1.45 -7.82 -19.84
N LEU A 423 -1.64 -6.60 -19.29
CA LEU A 423 -1.41 -5.34 -20.00
C LEU A 423 0.07 -4.95 -20.10
N GLY A 424 0.89 -5.33 -19.11
CA GLY A 424 2.31 -5.00 -19.01
C GLY A 424 3.20 -6.21 -18.69
N PRO A 425 3.19 -7.27 -19.51
CA PRO A 425 3.88 -8.52 -19.21
C PRO A 425 5.39 -8.30 -19.11
N GLY A 426 5.98 -8.75 -18.01
CA GLY A 426 7.39 -8.50 -17.72
C GLY A 426 7.64 -7.41 -16.67
N ASP A 427 6.65 -6.59 -16.31
CA ASP A 427 6.81 -5.54 -15.30
C ASP A 427 7.11 -6.11 -13.91
N ALA A 428 8.33 -5.86 -13.43
CA ALA A 428 8.82 -6.49 -12.22
C ALA A 428 8.22 -5.91 -10.93
N TRP A 429 7.57 -4.75 -10.98
CA TRP A 429 6.83 -4.17 -9.86
C TRP A 429 5.48 -4.89 -9.68
N THR A 430 4.78 -5.14 -10.79
CA THR A 430 3.51 -5.85 -10.83
C THR A 430 3.71 -7.30 -10.37
N GLY A 431 4.72 -8.00 -10.90
CA GLY A 431 5.10 -9.34 -10.43
C GLY A 431 5.40 -9.41 -8.93
N LEU A 432 6.13 -8.43 -8.36
CA LEU A 432 6.36 -8.35 -6.90
C LEU A 432 5.06 -8.17 -6.11
N LYS A 433 4.18 -7.24 -6.52
CA LYS A 433 2.92 -6.99 -5.81
C LYS A 433 1.92 -8.14 -5.96
N ARG A 434 1.85 -8.79 -7.12
CA ARG A 434 1.09 -10.01 -7.35
C ARG A 434 1.49 -11.12 -6.38
N ALA A 435 2.79 -11.36 -6.21
CA ALA A 435 3.30 -12.34 -5.25
C ALA A 435 3.01 -11.96 -3.78
N GLU A 436 3.04 -10.67 -3.44
CA GLU A 436 2.70 -10.19 -2.10
C GLU A 436 1.20 -10.36 -1.78
N VAL A 437 0.31 -10.08 -2.74
CA VAL A 437 -1.14 -10.32 -2.62
C VAL A 437 -1.45 -11.82 -2.52
N LEU A 438 -0.80 -12.66 -3.32
CA LEU A 438 -0.93 -14.13 -3.22
C LEU A 438 -0.49 -14.65 -1.85
N LEU A 439 0.57 -14.11 -1.25
CA LEU A 439 0.97 -14.47 0.12
C LEU A 439 -0.08 -14.02 1.15
N LYS A 440 -0.68 -12.83 1.00
CA LYS A 440 -1.74 -12.34 1.88
C LYS A 440 -3.01 -13.20 1.81
N LEU A 441 -3.34 -13.71 0.63
CA LEU A 441 -4.45 -14.64 0.39
C LEU A 441 -4.17 -16.11 0.82
N ASP A 442 -3.08 -16.37 1.56
CA ASP A 442 -2.60 -17.69 1.95
C ASP A 442 -2.40 -18.66 0.75
N ARG A 443 -1.83 -18.14 -0.35
CA ARG A 443 -1.44 -18.91 -1.54
C ARG A 443 0.10 -18.93 -1.71
N PRO A 444 0.87 -19.39 -0.70
CA PRO A 444 2.34 -19.27 -0.69
C PRO A 444 3.03 -20.04 -1.84
N LYS A 445 2.43 -21.11 -2.36
CA LYS A 445 2.95 -21.85 -3.53
C LYS A 445 2.93 -21.01 -4.80
N GLU A 446 1.84 -20.29 -5.04
CA GLU A 446 1.68 -19.45 -6.23
C GLU A 446 2.48 -18.15 -6.10
N ALA A 447 2.53 -17.58 -4.89
CA ALA A 447 3.46 -16.49 -4.57
C ALA A 447 4.92 -16.89 -4.84
N GLN A 448 5.31 -18.11 -4.50
CA GLN A 448 6.66 -18.63 -4.78
C GLN A 448 6.92 -18.74 -6.29
N SER A 449 6.03 -19.39 -7.04
CA SER A 449 6.14 -19.51 -8.51
C SER A 449 6.22 -18.15 -9.21
N ALA A 450 5.39 -17.18 -8.81
CA ALA A 450 5.45 -15.82 -9.36
C ALA A 450 6.81 -15.12 -9.13
N ILE A 451 7.51 -15.42 -8.03
CA ILE A 451 8.86 -14.88 -7.77
C ILE A 451 9.95 -15.70 -8.48
N ASP A 452 9.74 -16.99 -8.77
CA ASP A 452 10.63 -17.78 -9.62
C ASP A 452 10.59 -17.24 -11.06
N GLU A 453 9.41 -17.16 -11.66
CA GLU A 453 9.15 -16.57 -12.99
C GLU A 453 9.68 -15.13 -13.13
N LEU A 454 9.74 -14.38 -12.03
CA LEU A 454 10.23 -13.01 -11.97
C LEU A 454 11.76 -12.90 -11.95
N ILE A 455 12.46 -13.82 -11.26
CA ILE A 455 13.94 -13.78 -11.16
C ILE A 455 14.67 -14.62 -12.21
N GLU A 456 13.95 -15.47 -12.96
CA GLU A 456 14.50 -16.17 -14.13
C GLU A 456 14.59 -15.28 -15.39
N ARG A 457 14.01 -14.06 -15.33
CA ARG A 457 14.11 -13.02 -16.37
C ARG A 457 15.58 -12.57 -16.53
N GLN A 458 15.96 -12.10 -17.73
CA GLN A 458 17.32 -11.57 -17.96
C GLN A 458 17.48 -10.18 -17.32
N ASP A 459 18.71 -9.84 -16.92
CA ASP A 459 19.11 -8.54 -16.34
C ASP A 459 18.35 -8.08 -15.06
N VAL A 460 17.99 -9.01 -14.18
CA VAL A 460 17.42 -8.72 -12.84
C VAL A 460 18.35 -7.80 -12.02
N SER A 461 17.84 -6.63 -11.62
CA SER A 461 18.59 -5.67 -10.81
C SER A 461 18.84 -6.16 -9.37
N SER A 462 19.91 -5.67 -8.71
CA SER A 462 20.19 -6.04 -7.31
C SER A 462 19.08 -5.61 -6.35
N LEU A 463 18.35 -4.53 -6.67
CA LEU A 463 17.21 -4.07 -5.87
C LEU A 463 16.06 -5.08 -5.96
N LEU A 464 15.65 -5.43 -7.18
CA LEU A 464 14.61 -6.44 -7.46
C LEU A 464 14.98 -7.80 -6.84
N ALA A 465 16.22 -8.25 -7.02
CA ALA A 465 16.72 -9.49 -6.43
C ALA A 465 16.74 -9.48 -4.89
N SER A 466 16.83 -8.29 -4.26
CA SER A 466 16.72 -8.14 -2.80
C SER A 466 15.27 -8.17 -2.31
N GLN A 467 14.36 -7.49 -3.03
CA GLN A 467 12.91 -7.51 -2.75
C GLN A 467 12.32 -8.91 -2.93
N ALA A 468 12.73 -9.63 -3.98
CA ALA A 468 12.39 -11.03 -4.22
C ALA A 468 12.93 -11.96 -3.13
N GLY A 469 14.18 -11.78 -2.69
CA GLY A 469 14.77 -12.56 -1.59
C GLY A 469 14.03 -12.36 -0.26
N ARG A 470 13.69 -11.11 0.06
CA ARG A 470 12.86 -10.74 1.21
C ARG A 470 11.50 -11.44 1.17
N LEU A 471 10.81 -11.37 0.03
CA LEU A 471 9.47 -11.95 -0.10
C LEU A 471 9.50 -13.49 -0.06
N ARG A 472 10.53 -14.14 -0.63
CA ARG A 472 10.78 -15.59 -0.42
C ARG A 472 10.96 -15.96 1.04
N GLY A 473 11.73 -15.16 1.81
CA GLY A 473 11.88 -15.35 3.25
C GLY A 473 10.55 -15.23 4.01
N ARG A 474 9.67 -14.30 3.58
CA ARG A 474 8.31 -14.15 4.11
C ARG A 474 7.37 -15.30 3.71
N ILE A 475 7.51 -15.87 2.51
CA ILE A 475 6.78 -17.07 2.07
C ILE A 475 7.20 -18.31 2.87
N GLU A 476 8.51 -18.52 3.06
CA GLU A 476 9.04 -19.66 3.81
C GLU A 476 8.53 -19.65 5.26
N LEU A 477 8.63 -18.49 5.92
CA LEU A 477 8.14 -18.25 7.28
C LEU A 477 6.61 -18.39 7.42
N GLY A 478 5.86 -18.23 6.32
CA GLY A 478 4.40 -18.35 6.28
C GLY A 478 3.86 -19.76 6.09
N LYS A 479 4.71 -20.77 5.83
CA LYS A 479 4.26 -22.17 5.67
C LYS A 479 3.71 -22.75 6.98
N THR A 480 2.86 -23.77 6.86
CA THR A 480 2.39 -24.59 8.00
C THR A 480 3.53 -25.24 8.78
N LEU A 481 4.64 -25.55 8.10
CA LEU A 481 5.90 -26.04 8.67
C LEU A 481 7.06 -25.30 7.97
N PRO A 482 7.52 -24.14 8.51
CA PRO A 482 8.62 -23.37 7.93
C PRO A 482 9.98 -24.07 8.07
N ASP A 483 10.83 -24.02 7.04
CA ASP A 483 12.26 -24.23 7.25
C ASP A 483 12.89 -22.93 7.76
N TYR A 484 13.11 -22.87 9.08
CA TYR A 484 13.70 -21.71 9.76
C TYR A 484 15.19 -21.49 9.44
N GLU A 485 15.92 -22.50 8.95
CA GLU A 485 17.32 -22.31 8.53
C GLU A 485 17.38 -21.75 7.10
N GLN A 486 16.59 -22.30 6.18
CA GLN A 486 16.38 -21.74 4.84
C GLN A 486 15.83 -20.31 4.89
N THR A 487 14.90 -20.03 5.81
CA THR A 487 14.37 -18.66 6.02
C THR A 487 15.48 -17.67 6.37
N VAL A 488 16.42 -18.06 7.25
CA VAL A 488 17.57 -17.22 7.63
C VAL A 488 18.53 -17.01 6.46
N ASP A 489 18.74 -18.01 5.58
CA ASP A 489 19.52 -17.81 4.34
C ASP A 489 18.84 -16.86 3.35
N LEU A 490 17.52 -17.00 3.15
CA LEU A 490 16.75 -16.15 2.22
C LEU A 490 16.81 -14.67 2.64
N PHE A 491 16.58 -14.37 3.93
CA PHE A 491 16.72 -13.01 4.45
C PHE A 491 18.19 -12.53 4.47
N THR A 492 19.17 -13.41 4.75
CA THR A 492 20.59 -13.07 4.66
C THR A 492 20.98 -12.61 3.25
N GLU A 493 20.53 -13.35 2.23
CA GLU A 493 20.80 -13.04 0.83
C GLU A 493 20.11 -11.76 0.36
N ALA A 494 18.90 -11.47 0.88
CA ALA A 494 18.23 -10.18 0.70
C ALA A 494 19.04 -9.02 1.32
N ILE A 495 19.48 -9.17 2.58
CA ILE A 495 20.34 -8.19 3.27
C ILE A 495 21.64 -7.95 2.49
N ARG A 496 22.30 -9.01 2.02
CA ARG A 496 23.54 -8.91 1.24
C ARG A 496 23.36 -8.08 -0.04
N LYS A 497 22.22 -8.22 -0.73
CA LYS A 497 21.89 -7.49 -1.97
C LYS A 497 21.42 -6.05 -1.73
N ALA A 498 20.71 -5.79 -0.64
CA ALA A 498 20.19 -4.47 -0.29
C ALA A 498 21.22 -3.55 0.42
N THR A 499 22.18 -4.13 1.16
CA THR A 499 23.20 -3.35 1.93
C THR A 499 23.91 -2.26 1.11
N PRO A 500 24.51 -2.52 -0.07
CA PRO A 500 25.16 -1.45 -0.84
C PRO A 500 24.18 -0.44 -1.45
N LEU A 501 22.91 -0.80 -1.61
CA LEU A 501 21.88 0.06 -2.20
C LEU A 501 21.34 1.09 -1.19
N ALA A 502 21.47 0.83 0.11
CA ALA A 502 21.11 1.77 1.18
C ALA A 502 22.07 2.98 1.31
N GLU A 503 23.15 3.02 0.52
CA GLU A 503 24.03 4.20 0.35
C GLU A 503 23.91 4.82 -1.06
N SER A 504 22.91 4.41 -1.85
CA SER A 504 22.69 4.91 -3.21
C SER A 504 22.45 6.42 -3.26
N ARG A 505 22.92 7.06 -4.34
CA ARG A 505 22.60 8.46 -4.66
C ARG A 505 21.13 8.65 -5.00
N SER A 506 20.49 7.64 -5.58
CA SER A 506 19.04 7.64 -5.79
C SER A 506 18.34 7.37 -4.46
N GLU A 507 17.64 8.38 -3.95
CA GLU A 507 16.79 8.33 -2.76
C GLU A 507 15.74 7.21 -2.85
N ASN A 508 15.21 7.00 -4.06
CA ASN A 508 14.23 5.97 -4.41
C ASN A 508 14.78 4.57 -4.13
N VAL A 509 15.96 4.28 -4.67
CA VAL A 509 16.69 3.01 -4.46
C VAL A 509 17.09 2.87 -2.98
N ARG A 510 17.48 3.98 -2.33
CA ARG A 510 17.88 4.01 -0.92
C ARG A 510 16.73 3.64 0.01
N SER A 511 15.55 4.24 -0.17
CA SER A 511 14.37 3.99 0.66
C SER A 511 13.85 2.56 0.50
N VAL A 512 13.78 2.04 -0.72
CA VAL A 512 13.39 0.63 -0.96
C VAL A 512 14.44 -0.33 -0.38
N ALA A 513 15.73 -0.03 -0.48
CA ALA A 513 16.78 -0.83 0.16
C ALA A 513 16.71 -0.80 1.70
N GLN A 514 16.40 0.35 2.30
CA GLN A 514 16.18 0.49 3.74
C GLN A 514 14.98 -0.33 4.21
N GLN A 515 13.86 -0.33 3.47
CA GLN A 515 12.70 -1.18 3.72
C GLN A 515 13.04 -2.66 3.66
N VAL A 516 13.75 -3.10 2.60
CA VAL A 516 14.20 -4.49 2.46
C VAL A 516 15.13 -4.90 3.61
N LEU A 517 16.05 -4.01 4.03
CA LEU A 517 16.94 -4.28 5.16
C LEU A 517 16.17 -4.36 6.48
N LEU A 518 15.21 -3.47 6.74
CA LEU A 518 14.39 -3.47 7.95
C LEU A 518 13.61 -4.79 8.08
N ASP A 519 12.82 -5.12 7.06
CA ASP A 519 11.99 -6.31 7.03
C ASP A 519 12.83 -7.60 7.09
N ALA A 520 13.97 -7.67 6.39
CA ALA A 520 14.81 -8.85 6.41
C ALA A 520 15.58 -9.04 7.73
N HIS A 521 15.98 -7.97 8.42
CA HIS A 521 16.57 -8.09 9.77
C HIS A 521 15.55 -8.58 10.80
N LEU A 522 14.30 -8.10 10.70
CA LEU A 522 13.20 -8.52 11.58
C LEU A 522 12.74 -9.95 11.24
N GLY A 523 12.61 -10.31 9.96
CA GLY A 523 12.32 -11.66 9.51
C GLY A 523 13.39 -12.68 9.92
N THR A 524 14.67 -12.31 9.87
CA THR A 524 15.79 -13.11 10.41
C THR A 524 15.62 -13.33 11.92
N ALA A 525 15.30 -12.28 12.67
CA ALA A 525 15.05 -12.39 14.11
C ALA A 525 13.84 -13.27 14.42
N GLN A 526 12.77 -13.18 13.62
CA GLN A 526 11.52 -13.93 13.78
C GLN A 526 11.72 -15.43 13.49
N ALA A 527 12.47 -15.78 12.44
CA ALA A 527 12.85 -17.15 12.14
C ALA A 527 13.73 -17.78 13.24
N ILE A 528 14.65 -17.00 13.83
CA ILE A 528 15.45 -17.47 14.99
C ILE A 528 14.58 -17.60 16.25
N ALA A 529 13.59 -16.72 16.43
CA ALA A 529 12.65 -16.77 17.54
C ALA A 529 11.76 -18.02 17.50
N GLN A 530 11.19 -18.34 16.33
CA GLN A 530 10.28 -19.46 16.15
C GLN A 530 11.02 -20.81 16.00
N GLY A 531 12.16 -20.86 15.30
CA GLY A 531 12.95 -22.08 15.09
C GLY A 531 13.71 -22.60 16.31
N THR A 532 14.20 -23.85 16.26
CA THR A 532 14.81 -24.57 17.40
C THR A 532 16.30 -24.30 17.61
N TRP A 533 16.67 -23.03 17.82
CA TRP A 533 18.06 -22.58 17.99
C TRP A 533 18.51 -22.46 19.45
N GLN A 534 19.81 -22.61 19.71
CA GLN A 534 20.43 -22.28 21.01
C GLN A 534 20.75 -20.78 21.11
N GLN A 535 21.06 -20.31 22.32
CA GLN A 535 21.50 -18.93 22.60
C GLN A 535 20.60 -17.79 22.05
N LYS A 536 19.28 -18.04 21.83
CA LYS A 536 18.30 -17.07 21.30
C LYS A 536 18.44 -15.66 21.91
N ASN A 537 18.46 -15.60 23.25
CA ASN A 537 18.58 -14.36 24.04
C ASN A 537 19.87 -13.56 23.78
N ARG A 538 20.93 -14.18 23.24
CA ARG A 538 22.22 -13.53 22.88
C ARG A 538 22.22 -12.99 21.44
N VAL A 539 21.36 -13.51 20.57
CA VAL A 539 21.41 -13.29 19.11
C VAL A 539 20.22 -12.46 18.61
N ILE A 540 19.00 -12.74 19.08
CA ILE A 540 17.79 -12.01 18.66
C ILE A 540 17.89 -10.49 18.93
N PRO A 541 18.35 -10.01 20.10
CA PRO A 541 18.51 -8.56 20.34
C PRO A 541 19.48 -7.88 19.37
N LYS A 542 20.46 -8.60 18.80
CA LYS A 542 21.44 -8.06 17.86
C LYS A 542 20.85 -7.84 16.46
N TRP A 543 19.90 -8.67 16.06
CA TRP A 543 19.16 -8.48 14.80
C TRP A 543 18.18 -7.31 14.92
N ILE A 544 17.45 -7.21 16.04
CA ILE A 544 16.56 -6.09 16.33
C ILE A 544 17.33 -4.77 16.45
N SER A 545 18.49 -4.75 17.12
CA SER A 545 19.35 -3.56 17.19
C SER A 545 19.75 -3.04 15.81
N ARG A 546 20.09 -3.94 14.86
CA ARG A 546 20.38 -3.53 13.47
C ARG A 546 19.16 -2.97 12.75
N ALA A 547 17.99 -3.60 12.91
CA ALA A 547 16.72 -3.10 12.36
C ALA A 547 16.39 -1.69 12.89
N ASN A 548 16.48 -1.49 14.21
CA ASN A 548 16.27 -0.20 14.86
C ASN A 548 17.24 0.87 14.32
N THR A 549 18.52 0.53 14.14
CA THR A 549 19.54 1.45 13.59
C THR A 549 19.38 1.77 12.10
N ILE A 550 18.45 1.13 11.37
CA ILE A 550 18.02 1.61 10.05
C ILE A 550 17.10 2.82 10.20
N VAL A 551 16.10 2.73 11.09
CA VAL A 551 15.12 3.81 11.36
C VAL A 551 15.78 5.00 12.07
N GLU A 552 16.71 4.76 13.01
CA GLU A 552 17.47 5.82 13.70
C GLU A 552 18.32 6.70 12.76
N LYS A 553 18.69 6.19 11.57
CA LYS A 553 19.51 6.89 10.58
C LYS A 553 18.71 7.73 9.58
N ILE A 554 17.40 7.55 9.54
CA ILE A 554 16.50 8.35 8.70
C ILE A 554 16.33 9.72 9.38
N ASP A 555 16.08 10.77 8.60
CA ASP A 555 15.89 12.12 9.16
C ASP A 555 14.60 12.18 10.01
N LEU A 556 14.49 13.15 10.92
CA LEU A 556 13.27 13.36 11.71
C LEU A 556 12.13 13.92 10.85
N GLU A 557 12.48 14.73 9.84
CA GLU A 557 11.53 15.35 8.91
C GLU A 557 11.20 14.45 7.69
N ASP A 558 11.73 13.22 7.61
CA ASP A 558 11.46 12.29 6.51
C ASP A 558 10.06 11.66 6.66
N PRO A 559 9.12 11.88 5.71
CA PRO A 559 7.75 11.41 5.82
C PRO A 559 7.61 9.87 5.73
N SER A 560 8.68 9.13 5.45
CA SER A 560 8.70 7.67 5.53
C SER A 560 9.08 7.14 6.92
N ARG A 561 9.65 7.97 7.81
CA ARG A 561 10.13 7.58 9.14
C ARG A 561 9.04 6.92 9.99
N ASP A 562 7.90 7.57 10.13
CA ASP A 562 6.83 7.11 11.03
C ASP A 562 6.25 5.75 10.63
N ARG A 563 6.14 5.49 9.31
CA ARG A 563 5.78 4.17 8.79
C ARG A 563 6.84 3.11 9.11
N LEU A 564 8.12 3.45 8.96
CA LEU A 564 9.22 2.52 9.24
C LEU A 564 9.38 2.25 10.74
N GLU A 565 9.01 3.20 11.59
CA GLU A 565 8.91 3.05 13.05
C GLU A 565 7.72 2.15 13.46
N LEU A 566 6.58 2.28 12.79
CA LEU A 566 5.44 1.36 12.90
C LEU A 566 5.81 -0.07 12.45
N GLU A 567 6.47 -0.22 11.30
CA GLU A 567 6.95 -1.52 10.78
C GLU A 567 7.99 -2.16 11.72
N LEU A 568 8.90 -1.35 12.28
CA LEU A 568 9.87 -1.78 13.28
C LEU A 568 9.18 -2.31 14.55
N THR A 569 8.28 -1.51 15.15
CA THR A 569 7.62 -1.88 16.41
C THR A 569 6.74 -3.13 16.26
N CYS A 570 5.91 -3.20 15.22
CA CYS A 570 5.11 -4.39 14.91
C CYS A 570 5.99 -5.62 14.63
N GLY A 571 7.08 -5.46 13.87
CA GLY A 571 8.01 -6.55 13.58
C GLY A 571 8.72 -7.08 14.82
N VAL A 572 9.12 -6.22 15.76
CA VAL A 572 9.73 -6.65 17.04
C VAL A 572 8.72 -7.39 17.91
N LEU A 573 7.45 -6.97 17.94
CA LEU A 573 6.41 -7.70 18.67
C LEU A 573 6.16 -9.09 18.07
N ALA A 574 6.19 -9.25 16.75
CA ALA A 574 6.14 -10.56 16.10
C ALA A 574 7.35 -11.47 16.43
N VAL A 575 8.53 -10.88 16.67
CA VAL A 575 9.69 -11.62 17.21
C VAL A 575 9.46 -12.03 18.68
N ALA A 576 8.87 -11.16 19.50
CA ALA A 576 8.51 -11.48 20.88
C ALA A 576 7.45 -12.59 20.98
N ALA A 577 6.45 -12.60 20.08
CA ALA A 577 5.47 -13.68 19.95
C ALA A 577 6.13 -15.04 19.63
N GLY A 578 7.23 -15.04 18.88
CA GLY A 578 8.03 -16.23 18.62
C GLY A 578 8.86 -16.69 19.82
N SER A 579 9.42 -15.76 20.61
CA SER A 579 10.34 -16.09 21.72
C SER A 579 10.31 -15.05 22.85
N ALA A 580 9.24 -15.06 23.63
CA ALA A 580 8.95 -14.05 24.66
C ALA A 580 10.00 -13.91 25.78
N ASN A 581 10.86 -14.92 25.97
CA ASN A 581 11.97 -14.88 26.93
C ASN A 581 13.27 -14.28 26.34
N ALA A 582 13.29 -13.93 25.05
CA ALA A 582 14.44 -13.32 24.38
C ALA A 582 14.30 -11.80 24.18
N ILE A 583 13.07 -11.29 24.15
CA ILE A 583 12.72 -9.87 24.00
C ILE A 583 11.48 -9.58 24.85
N GLU A 584 11.54 -8.52 25.65
CA GLU A 584 10.39 -8.04 26.42
C GLU A 584 9.45 -7.21 25.51
N ALA A 585 8.17 -7.55 25.47
CA ALA A 585 7.19 -6.88 24.60
C ALA A 585 6.78 -5.47 25.09
N VAL A 586 6.68 -5.25 26.40
CA VAL A 586 6.07 -4.03 26.99
C VAL A 586 6.72 -2.72 26.54
N PRO A 587 8.06 -2.57 26.45
CA PRO A 587 8.69 -1.36 25.90
C PRO A 587 8.30 -1.10 24.44
N TRP A 588 8.12 -2.15 23.63
CA TRP A 588 7.75 -2.05 22.22
C TRP A 588 6.26 -1.80 22.02
N VAL A 589 5.39 -2.30 22.91
CA VAL A 589 3.96 -1.90 22.96
C VAL A 589 3.82 -0.40 23.26
N LYS A 590 4.58 0.12 24.24
CA LYS A 590 4.58 1.56 24.55
C LYS A 590 5.07 2.41 23.37
N ARG A 591 6.11 1.94 22.66
CA ARG A 591 6.63 2.59 21.45
C ARG A 591 5.64 2.54 20.27
N LEU A 592 4.96 1.41 20.07
CA LEU A 592 3.89 1.22 19.07
C LEU A 592 2.71 2.18 19.31
N LEU A 593 2.24 2.28 20.54
CA LEU A 593 1.13 3.19 20.88
C LEU A 593 1.56 4.66 20.79
N ALA A 594 2.81 5.00 21.12
CA ALA A 594 3.33 6.36 20.97
C ALA A 594 3.44 6.80 19.51
N ILE A 595 3.96 5.96 18.60
CA ILE A 595 4.00 6.30 17.17
C ILE A 595 2.59 6.34 16.57
N ARG A 596 1.69 5.45 17.01
CA ARG A 596 0.27 5.49 16.62
C ARG A 596 -0.39 6.80 17.02
N GLU A 597 -0.09 7.36 18.18
CA GLU A 597 -0.65 8.64 18.63
C GLU A 597 -0.07 9.80 17.80
N GLN A 598 1.24 9.83 17.57
CA GLN A 598 1.90 10.83 16.70
C GLN A 598 1.31 10.85 15.28
N MET A 599 0.91 9.69 14.74
CA MET A 599 0.27 9.58 13.43
C MET A 599 -1.16 10.15 13.37
N ASN A 600 -1.81 10.52 14.48
CA ASN A 600 -3.08 11.25 14.44
C ASN A 600 -2.94 12.62 13.77
N ASP A 601 -1.84 13.32 14.05
CA ASP A 601 -1.56 14.68 13.57
C ASP A 601 -1.07 14.69 12.11
N SER A 602 -0.29 13.67 11.71
CA SER A 602 0.35 13.61 10.39
C SER A 602 -0.47 12.89 9.31
N VAL A 603 -1.40 12.01 9.69
CA VAL A 603 -2.27 11.27 8.75
C VAL A 603 -3.68 11.81 8.86
N THR A 604 -4.15 12.53 7.83
CA THR A 604 -5.52 13.05 7.74
C THR A 604 -6.52 12.03 7.19
N ASP A 605 -6.09 11.21 6.23
CA ASP A 605 -6.93 10.27 5.48
C ASP A 605 -7.54 9.19 6.40
N PRO A 606 -8.88 9.09 6.52
CA PRO A 606 -9.54 8.11 7.39
C PRO A 606 -9.20 6.66 7.03
N TRP A 607 -9.08 6.36 5.72
CA TRP A 607 -8.72 5.04 5.22
C TRP A 607 -7.33 4.60 5.68
N ARG A 608 -6.30 5.44 5.52
CA ARG A 608 -4.95 5.15 6.01
C ARG A 608 -4.89 5.07 7.53
N ARG A 609 -5.65 5.86 8.28
CA ARG A 609 -5.79 5.71 9.75
C ARG A 609 -6.26 4.30 10.12
N ARG A 610 -7.26 3.76 9.43
CA ARG A 610 -7.79 2.38 9.64
C ARG A 610 -6.76 1.30 9.33
N GLN A 611 -5.94 1.48 8.31
CA GLN A 611 -4.87 0.52 7.98
C GLN A 611 -3.71 0.55 8.97
N ILE A 612 -3.38 1.73 9.51
CA ILE A 612 -2.48 1.88 10.65
C ILE A 612 -3.08 1.20 11.89
N ASP A 613 -4.39 1.35 12.14
CA ASP A 613 -5.09 0.68 13.24
C ASP A 613 -5.08 -0.85 13.12
N TRP A 614 -5.28 -1.40 11.93
CA TRP A 614 -5.14 -2.83 11.66
C TRP A 614 -3.72 -3.32 11.97
N GLN A 615 -2.69 -2.58 11.54
CA GLN A 615 -1.29 -2.91 11.83
C GLN A 615 -0.97 -2.86 13.33
N VAL A 616 -1.44 -1.82 14.04
CA VAL A 616 -1.30 -1.71 15.50
C VAL A 616 -2.01 -2.87 16.21
N GLY A 617 -3.25 -3.19 15.81
CA GLY A 617 -3.98 -4.34 16.34
C GLY A 617 -3.24 -5.66 16.15
N CYS A 618 -2.63 -5.88 14.97
CA CYS A 618 -1.77 -7.03 14.72
C CYS A 618 -0.52 -7.03 15.61
N GLY A 619 0.13 -5.87 15.81
CA GLY A 619 1.28 -5.72 16.70
C GLY A 619 0.93 -6.04 18.16
N LEU A 620 -0.20 -5.50 18.65
CA LEU A 620 -0.72 -5.77 19.99
C LEU A 620 -1.10 -7.26 20.18
N ASN A 621 -1.72 -7.90 19.19
CA ASN A 621 -2.04 -9.33 19.27
C ASN A 621 -0.77 -10.21 19.38
N ASN A 622 0.33 -9.83 18.71
CA ASN A 622 1.63 -10.45 18.90
C ASN A 622 2.19 -10.22 20.33
N ALA A 623 1.91 -9.08 20.96
CA ALA A 623 2.26 -8.85 22.36
C ALA A 623 1.44 -9.72 23.33
N LEU A 624 0.14 -9.95 23.06
CA LEU A 624 -0.70 -10.89 23.83
C LEU A 624 -0.16 -12.33 23.74
N GLU A 625 0.22 -12.77 22.54
CA GLU A 625 0.85 -14.08 22.32
C GLU A 625 2.16 -14.22 23.11
N ALA A 626 2.98 -13.16 23.17
CA ALA A 626 4.20 -13.14 23.97
C ALA A 626 3.91 -13.20 25.48
N ALA A 627 2.95 -12.42 25.98
CA ALA A 627 2.52 -12.41 27.37
C ALA A 627 1.94 -13.77 27.82
N ARG A 628 1.03 -14.34 27.01
CA ARG A 628 0.47 -15.69 27.22
C ARG A 628 1.55 -16.77 27.26
N LYS A 629 2.61 -16.66 26.45
CA LYS A 629 3.78 -17.57 26.49
C LYS A 629 4.68 -17.43 27.72
N ARG A 630 4.65 -16.31 28.43
CA ARG A 630 5.33 -16.14 29.74
C ARG A 630 4.47 -16.56 30.92
N GLY A 631 3.15 -16.70 30.72
CA GLY A 631 2.18 -16.92 31.79
C GLY A 631 1.71 -15.62 32.45
N ASP A 632 1.94 -14.47 31.80
CA ASP A 632 1.51 -13.16 32.30
C ASP A 632 -0.03 -13.09 32.23
N ALA A 633 -0.68 -13.26 33.37
CA ALA A 633 -2.14 -13.33 33.47
C ALA A 633 -2.79 -12.00 33.90
N GLU A 634 -1.98 -11.06 34.39
CA GLU A 634 -2.31 -9.70 34.80
C GLU A 634 -2.67 -8.85 33.57
N ASP A 635 -3.68 -7.98 33.70
CA ASP A 635 -4.24 -7.09 32.66
C ASP A 635 -4.59 -7.73 31.30
N MET A 636 -4.57 -9.07 31.18
CA MET A 636 -4.76 -9.79 29.91
C MET A 636 -6.11 -9.49 29.24
N LEU A 637 -7.18 -9.30 30.03
CA LEU A 637 -8.50 -8.94 29.52
C LEU A 637 -8.53 -7.51 28.95
N ASP A 638 -7.93 -6.55 29.64
CA ASP A 638 -7.90 -5.15 29.21
C ASP A 638 -7.00 -4.95 27.99
N ASN A 639 -5.84 -5.61 27.97
CA ASN A 639 -4.95 -5.63 26.81
C ASN A 639 -5.61 -6.31 25.59
N ALA A 640 -6.36 -7.40 25.79
CA ALA A 640 -7.13 -8.03 24.72
C ALA A 640 -8.28 -7.14 24.22
N THR A 641 -8.96 -6.43 25.14
CA THR A 641 -10.03 -5.48 24.81
C THR A 641 -9.51 -4.26 24.03
N LEU A 642 -8.33 -3.75 24.39
CA LEU A 642 -7.64 -2.71 23.61
C LEU A 642 -7.23 -3.23 22.22
N THR A 643 -6.70 -4.46 22.14
CA THR A 643 -6.27 -5.08 20.89
C THR A 643 -7.43 -5.29 19.92
N ILE A 644 -8.56 -5.83 20.40
CA ILE A 644 -9.73 -6.07 19.55
C ILE A 644 -10.36 -4.74 19.08
N ALA A 645 -10.33 -3.68 19.87
CA ALA A 645 -10.82 -2.36 19.44
C ALA A 645 -10.00 -1.76 18.27
N TYR A 646 -8.68 -1.97 18.25
CA TYR A 646 -7.84 -1.60 17.09
C TYR A 646 -8.13 -2.48 15.86
N LEU A 647 -8.31 -3.80 16.06
CA LEU A 647 -8.58 -4.74 14.98
C LEU A 647 -9.99 -4.58 14.38
N GLU A 648 -11.03 -4.36 15.17
CA GLU A 648 -12.39 -4.10 14.67
C GLU A 648 -12.42 -2.82 13.82
N ARG A 649 -11.84 -1.71 14.31
CA ARG A 649 -11.74 -0.45 13.57
C ARG A 649 -10.90 -0.58 12.29
N GLY A 650 -9.84 -1.39 12.31
CA GLY A 650 -9.01 -1.69 11.14
C GLY A 650 -9.62 -2.71 10.16
N ALA A 651 -10.67 -3.43 10.57
CA ALA A 651 -11.43 -4.35 9.72
C ALA A 651 -12.63 -3.70 9.01
N GLU A 652 -13.07 -2.52 9.46
CA GLU A 652 -14.13 -1.75 8.80
C GLU A 652 -13.74 -1.47 7.33
N HIS A 653 -14.58 -1.94 6.39
CA HIS A 653 -14.37 -1.90 4.93
C HIS A 653 -13.19 -2.72 4.37
N ARG A 654 -12.56 -3.58 5.18
CA ARG A 654 -11.50 -4.51 4.75
C ARG A 654 -12.07 -5.82 4.19
N GLU A 655 -11.53 -6.32 3.08
CA GLU A 655 -11.84 -7.67 2.56
C GLU A 655 -11.02 -8.73 3.33
N LEU A 656 -11.36 -8.94 4.62
CA LEU A 656 -10.66 -9.87 5.52
C LEU A 656 -10.36 -11.22 4.85
N THR A 657 -9.13 -11.71 4.99
CA THR A 657 -8.77 -13.06 4.52
C THR A 657 -9.30 -14.15 5.46
N ALA A 658 -9.28 -15.41 5.04
CA ALA A 658 -9.69 -16.53 5.89
C ALA A 658 -8.84 -16.61 7.19
N GLY A 659 -7.52 -16.37 7.08
CA GLY A 659 -6.63 -16.25 8.23
C GLY A 659 -6.91 -15.03 9.10
N GLU A 660 -7.18 -13.85 8.51
CA GLU A 660 -7.52 -12.64 9.28
C GLU A 660 -8.86 -12.81 10.04
N ARG A 661 -9.87 -13.47 9.45
CA ARG A 661 -11.12 -13.84 10.16
C ARG A 661 -10.87 -14.81 11.31
N ARG A 662 -10.00 -15.82 11.11
CA ARG A 662 -9.62 -16.79 12.15
C ARG A 662 -9.00 -16.07 13.34
N ASP A 663 -7.97 -15.26 13.09
CA ASP A 663 -7.21 -14.56 14.13
C ASP A 663 -8.09 -13.58 14.94
N LEU A 664 -9.02 -12.91 14.26
CA LEU A 664 -10.01 -12.02 14.88
C LEU A 664 -11.01 -12.82 15.76
N GLY A 665 -11.56 -13.91 15.23
CA GLY A 665 -12.49 -14.79 15.94
C GLY A 665 -11.87 -15.48 17.15
N ASP A 666 -10.61 -15.93 17.04
CA ASP A 666 -9.82 -16.51 18.13
C ASP A 666 -9.58 -15.52 19.27
N LEU A 667 -9.34 -14.23 18.96
CA LEU A 667 -9.20 -13.19 19.98
C LEU A 667 -10.53 -12.89 20.67
N MET A 668 -11.61 -12.72 19.91
CA MET A 668 -12.97 -12.54 20.47
C MET A 668 -13.38 -13.72 21.36
N PHE A 669 -13.05 -14.95 20.97
CA PHE A 669 -13.27 -16.15 21.77
C PHE A 669 -12.48 -16.12 23.08
N GLN A 670 -11.18 -15.77 23.03
CA GLN A 670 -10.34 -15.63 24.23
C GLN A 670 -10.91 -14.58 25.20
N ILE A 671 -11.43 -13.46 24.70
CA ILE A 671 -12.09 -12.42 25.52
C ILE A 671 -13.37 -12.98 26.18
N GLY A 672 -14.24 -13.63 25.41
CA GLY A 672 -15.47 -14.25 25.94
C GLY A 672 -15.17 -15.30 27.02
N ILE A 673 -14.16 -16.15 26.79
CA ILE A 673 -13.71 -17.15 27.77
C ILE A 673 -13.17 -16.49 29.06
N MET A 674 -12.47 -15.35 28.96
CA MET A 674 -12.02 -14.60 30.14
C MET A 674 -13.20 -14.03 30.95
N HIS A 675 -14.24 -13.48 30.30
CA HIS A 675 -15.46 -13.04 31.00
C HIS A 675 -16.16 -14.21 31.71
N SER A 676 -16.38 -15.33 31.03
CA SER A 676 -17.07 -16.48 31.63
C SER A 676 -16.27 -17.14 32.76
N LEU A 677 -14.96 -17.36 32.59
CA LEU A 677 -14.16 -18.13 33.56
C LEU A 677 -13.63 -17.29 34.73
N ARG A 678 -13.24 -16.02 34.51
CA ARG A 678 -12.72 -15.17 35.60
C ARG A 678 -13.83 -14.44 36.36
N ASN A 679 -14.85 -13.97 35.65
CA ASN A 679 -15.85 -13.07 36.21
C ASN A 679 -17.22 -13.73 36.41
N SER A 680 -17.43 -14.98 35.96
CA SER A 680 -18.75 -15.64 35.85
C SER A 680 -19.76 -14.87 34.97
N ASP A 681 -19.25 -13.99 34.10
CA ASP A 681 -20.02 -13.07 33.27
C ASP A 681 -20.37 -13.73 31.94
N HIS A 682 -21.28 -14.71 31.99
CA HIS A 682 -21.75 -15.42 30.81
C HIS A 682 -22.53 -14.50 29.85
N ALA A 683 -23.12 -13.40 30.34
CA ALA A 683 -23.83 -12.43 29.51
C ALA A 683 -22.87 -11.72 28.55
N THR A 684 -21.78 -11.11 29.05
CA THR A 684 -20.79 -10.48 28.17
C THR A 684 -20.02 -11.51 27.36
N ALA A 685 -19.73 -12.69 27.92
CA ALA A 685 -19.09 -13.78 27.19
C ALA A 685 -19.86 -14.16 25.91
N VAL A 686 -21.18 -14.31 26.01
CA VAL A 686 -22.05 -14.63 24.88
C VAL A 686 -22.04 -13.53 23.82
N THR A 687 -22.02 -12.25 24.19
CA THR A 687 -21.93 -11.15 23.19
C THR A 687 -20.62 -11.16 22.37
N TRP A 688 -19.53 -11.69 22.93
CA TRP A 688 -18.29 -11.93 22.18
C TRP A 688 -18.38 -13.18 21.31
N PHE A 689 -18.99 -14.26 21.80
CA PHE A 689 -19.20 -15.48 21.03
C PHE A 689 -20.15 -15.28 19.83
N ASP A 690 -21.19 -14.45 19.96
CA ASP A 690 -22.06 -14.02 18.84
C ASP A 690 -21.24 -13.32 17.72
N LYS A 691 -20.15 -12.62 18.06
CA LYS A 691 -19.21 -12.06 17.07
C LYS A 691 -18.22 -13.10 16.52
N THR A 692 -17.74 -14.04 17.33
CA THR A 692 -16.82 -15.11 16.89
C THR A 692 -17.48 -16.03 15.86
N ILE A 693 -18.70 -16.50 16.10
CA ILE A 693 -19.33 -17.57 15.32
C ILE A 693 -19.40 -17.24 13.80
N PRO A 694 -19.82 -16.03 13.36
CA PRO A 694 -19.77 -15.63 11.95
C PRO A 694 -18.36 -15.57 11.32
N LEU A 695 -17.30 -15.39 12.11
CA LEU A 695 -15.90 -15.38 11.64
C LEU A 695 -15.29 -16.79 11.52
N TRP A 696 -15.85 -17.73 12.27
CA TRP A 696 -15.46 -19.15 12.27
C TRP A 696 -16.28 -20.03 11.32
N ASN A 697 -17.57 -19.73 11.14
CA ASN A 697 -18.44 -20.48 10.25
C ASN A 697 -17.93 -20.48 8.80
N GLN A 698 -17.87 -21.67 8.19
CA GLN A 698 -17.39 -21.88 6.81
C GLN A 698 -15.94 -21.41 6.56
N ASN A 699 -15.14 -21.19 7.61
CA ASN A 699 -13.76 -20.74 7.51
C ASN A 699 -12.77 -21.93 7.62
N GLU A 700 -12.29 -22.42 6.47
CA GLU A 700 -11.32 -23.53 6.38
C GLU A 700 -10.03 -23.28 7.18
N GLN A 701 -9.66 -22.02 7.44
CA GLN A 701 -8.46 -21.68 8.21
C GLN A 701 -8.63 -21.85 9.72
N VAL A 702 -9.87 -21.91 10.21
CA VAL A 702 -10.19 -22.29 11.60
C VAL A 702 -10.16 -23.81 11.73
N VAL A 703 -10.79 -24.51 10.79
CA VAL A 703 -10.95 -25.97 10.81
C VAL A 703 -9.80 -26.67 10.09
N ARG A 704 -8.58 -26.49 10.60
CA ARG A 704 -7.38 -27.20 10.13
C ARG A 704 -7.34 -28.62 10.70
N ASP A 705 -6.80 -29.59 9.95
CA ASP A 705 -6.79 -31.03 10.30
C ASP A 705 -6.25 -31.36 11.71
N ASN A 706 -5.31 -30.56 12.24
CA ASN A 706 -4.73 -30.76 13.58
C ASN A 706 -5.40 -29.89 14.67
N GLU A 707 -6.35 -29.03 14.32
CA GLU A 707 -7.06 -28.12 15.25
C GLU A 707 -8.54 -28.49 15.47
N LEU A 708 -9.09 -29.46 14.71
CA LEU A 708 -10.47 -29.98 14.82
C LEU A 708 -10.95 -30.16 16.28
N GLY A 709 -10.19 -30.88 17.10
CA GLY A 709 -10.55 -31.13 18.51
C GLY A 709 -10.61 -29.85 19.34
N ARG A 710 -9.62 -28.96 19.20
CA ARG A 710 -9.56 -27.64 19.86
C ARG A 710 -10.76 -26.76 19.48
N VAL A 711 -11.16 -26.78 18.21
CA VAL A 711 -12.33 -26.05 17.70
C VAL A 711 -13.62 -26.62 18.30
N GLY A 712 -13.74 -27.95 18.37
CA GLY A 712 -14.89 -28.61 19.01
C GLY A 712 -15.02 -28.29 20.51
N GLU A 713 -13.92 -28.39 21.26
CA GLU A 713 -13.82 -27.96 22.67
C GLU A 713 -14.21 -26.48 22.85
N SER A 714 -13.85 -25.63 21.89
CA SER A 714 -14.21 -24.21 21.91
C SER A 714 -15.73 -23.99 21.74
N PHE A 715 -16.38 -24.71 20.82
CA PHE A 715 -17.84 -24.66 20.66
C PHE A 715 -18.60 -25.19 21.91
N ILE A 716 -18.11 -26.25 22.55
CA ILE A 716 -18.68 -26.75 23.82
C ILE A 716 -18.48 -25.73 24.95
N SER A 717 -17.34 -25.04 24.98
CA SER A 717 -17.07 -23.95 25.94
C SER A 717 -18.01 -22.75 25.75
N MET A 718 -18.34 -22.41 24.49
CA MET A 718 -19.40 -21.42 24.19
C MET A 718 -20.76 -21.93 24.69
N ALA A 719 -21.14 -23.15 24.35
CA ALA A 719 -22.44 -23.75 24.68
C ALA A 719 -22.77 -23.68 26.18
N ILE A 720 -21.80 -23.91 27.06
CA ILE A 720 -21.96 -23.76 28.52
C ILE A 720 -22.42 -22.34 28.87
N SER A 721 -21.85 -21.29 28.27
CA SER A 721 -22.25 -19.90 28.54
C SER A 721 -23.62 -19.56 27.95
N TYR A 722 -23.95 -20.08 26.77
CA TYR A 722 -25.28 -19.94 26.17
C TYR A 722 -26.37 -20.59 27.05
N TRP A 723 -26.06 -21.74 27.67
CA TRP A 723 -26.94 -22.43 28.61
C TRP A 723 -27.24 -21.58 29.86
N GLN A 724 -26.23 -20.93 30.42
CA GLN A 724 -26.37 -20.05 31.60
C GLN A 724 -27.18 -18.77 31.32
N VAL A 725 -27.23 -18.28 30.07
CA VAL A 725 -28.06 -17.12 29.67
C VAL A 725 -29.42 -17.53 29.07
N GLU A 726 -29.85 -18.77 29.31
CA GLU A 726 -31.12 -19.33 28.85
C GLU A 726 -31.32 -19.44 27.32
N ARG A 727 -30.25 -19.28 26.51
CA ARG A 727 -30.25 -19.58 25.07
C ARG A 727 -30.11 -21.09 24.84
N ARG A 728 -31.11 -21.85 25.31
CA ARG A 728 -31.05 -23.32 25.44
C ARG A 728 -30.88 -24.05 24.11
N ASP A 729 -31.57 -23.61 23.06
CA ASP A 729 -31.52 -24.29 21.75
C ASP A 729 -30.18 -24.02 21.04
N ASP A 730 -29.75 -22.75 20.97
CA ASP A 730 -28.41 -22.35 20.51
C ASP A 730 -27.29 -23.12 21.22
N ALA A 731 -27.40 -23.29 22.55
CA ALA A 731 -26.42 -24.04 23.34
C ALA A 731 -26.35 -25.52 22.93
N ILE A 732 -27.49 -26.16 22.68
CA ILE A 732 -27.52 -27.56 22.22
C ILE A 732 -26.92 -27.68 20.83
N ASP A 733 -27.26 -26.81 19.89
CA ASP A 733 -26.71 -26.88 18.53
C ASP A 733 -25.21 -26.53 18.48
N LEU A 734 -24.73 -25.59 19.31
CA LEU A 734 -23.28 -25.36 19.51
C LEU A 734 -22.59 -26.58 20.13
N SER A 735 -23.17 -27.19 21.16
CA SER A 735 -22.57 -28.36 21.81
C SER A 735 -22.59 -29.61 20.92
N ARG A 736 -23.55 -29.74 20.00
CA ARG A 736 -23.58 -30.79 18.98
C ARG A 736 -22.52 -30.54 17.90
N THR A 737 -22.45 -29.31 17.39
CA THR A 737 -21.40 -28.88 16.45
C THR A 737 -20.00 -29.14 17.01
N GLY A 738 -19.79 -28.87 18.30
CA GLY A 738 -18.54 -29.15 18.98
C GLY A 738 -18.23 -30.64 19.14
N VAL A 739 -19.25 -31.46 19.46
CA VAL A 739 -19.13 -32.93 19.47
C VAL A 739 -18.78 -33.47 18.09
N ASP A 740 -19.46 -33.02 17.03
CA ASP A 740 -19.22 -33.50 15.67
C ASP A 740 -17.77 -33.21 15.21
N PHE A 741 -17.22 -32.04 15.53
CA PHE A 741 -15.81 -31.72 15.30
C PHE A 741 -14.83 -32.57 16.14
N MET A 742 -15.18 -32.89 17.39
CA MET A 742 -14.35 -33.78 18.23
C MET A 742 -14.40 -35.24 17.75
N VAL A 743 -15.55 -35.73 17.27
CA VAL A 743 -15.67 -37.08 16.68
C VAL A 743 -14.84 -37.19 15.41
N GLU A 744 -14.92 -36.23 14.50
CA GLU A 744 -14.07 -36.17 13.30
C GLU A 744 -12.56 -36.07 13.66
N ALA A 745 -12.21 -35.43 14.78
CA ALA A 745 -10.84 -35.42 15.30
C ALA A 745 -10.39 -36.80 15.83
N VAL A 746 -11.27 -37.54 16.50
CA VAL A 746 -11.01 -38.90 16.99
C VAL A 746 -10.86 -39.88 15.82
N ASP A 747 -11.78 -39.85 14.85
CA ASP A 747 -11.76 -40.71 13.66
C ASP A 747 -10.52 -40.48 12.76
N ARG A 748 -9.87 -39.32 12.89
CA ARG A 748 -8.59 -38.96 12.22
C ARG A 748 -7.33 -39.20 13.07
N GLU A 749 -7.46 -39.86 14.22
CA GLU A 749 -6.37 -40.09 15.19
C GLU A 749 -5.69 -38.79 15.68
N LYS A 750 -6.46 -37.70 15.81
CA LYS A 750 -5.99 -36.36 16.24
C LYS A 750 -6.36 -36.01 17.68
N LEU A 751 -7.40 -36.67 18.20
CA LEU A 751 -7.92 -36.50 19.55
C LEU A 751 -8.12 -37.89 20.17
N ASP A 752 -7.99 -38.00 21.48
CA ASP A 752 -8.26 -39.26 22.20
C ASP A 752 -9.78 -39.47 22.38
N GLU A 753 -10.25 -40.72 22.29
CA GLU A 753 -11.69 -41.06 22.40
C GLU A 753 -12.25 -40.57 23.74
N GLN A 754 -11.44 -40.60 24.81
CA GLN A 754 -11.83 -40.17 26.15
C GLN A 754 -12.22 -38.68 26.23
N SER A 755 -11.66 -37.82 25.37
CA SER A 755 -11.97 -36.38 25.36
C SER A 755 -13.45 -36.09 25.11
N LEU A 756 -14.16 -36.99 24.42
CA LEU A 756 -15.59 -36.87 24.15
C LEU A 756 -16.48 -37.04 25.39
N SER A 757 -15.98 -37.60 26.52
CA SER A 757 -16.84 -37.87 27.70
C SER A 757 -17.54 -36.61 28.20
N VAL A 758 -16.78 -35.52 28.41
CA VAL A 758 -17.32 -34.25 28.92
C VAL A 758 -18.33 -33.65 27.94
N ALA A 759 -18.06 -33.77 26.63
CA ALA A 759 -18.94 -33.26 25.58
C ALA A 759 -20.29 -34.01 25.53
N TYR A 760 -20.25 -35.34 25.59
CA TYR A 760 -21.45 -36.18 25.66
C TYR A 760 -22.20 -36.01 27.00
N GLY A 761 -21.49 -35.89 28.13
CA GLY A 761 -22.08 -35.65 29.44
C GLY A 761 -22.81 -34.30 29.54
N ASN A 762 -22.26 -33.26 28.90
CA ASN A 762 -22.92 -31.96 28.77
C ASN A 762 -24.22 -32.09 27.97
N LEU A 763 -24.20 -32.71 26.78
CA LEU A 763 -25.41 -32.95 25.99
C LEU A 763 -26.46 -33.80 26.73
N ALA A 764 -26.03 -34.86 27.42
CA ALA A 764 -26.92 -35.70 28.22
C ALA A 764 -27.66 -34.89 29.30
N THR A 765 -26.95 -33.96 29.95
CA THR A 765 -27.50 -33.06 30.97
C THR A 765 -28.45 -32.03 30.34
N MET A 766 -28.08 -31.43 29.21
CA MET A 766 -28.92 -30.45 28.50
C MET A 766 -30.26 -31.05 28.05
N TYR A 767 -30.23 -32.26 27.47
CA TYR A 767 -31.46 -32.96 27.08
C TYR A 767 -32.30 -33.41 28.28
N ALA A 768 -31.68 -33.77 29.42
CA ALA A 768 -32.42 -34.06 30.66
C ALA A 768 -33.21 -32.85 31.17
N GLU A 769 -32.60 -31.66 31.18
CA GLU A 769 -33.26 -30.41 31.57
C GLU A 769 -34.36 -29.97 30.58
N GLN A 770 -34.22 -30.26 29.28
CA GLN A 770 -35.31 -30.07 28.30
C GLN A 770 -36.41 -31.15 28.39
N GLY A 771 -36.18 -32.26 29.10
CA GLY A 771 -37.13 -33.38 29.21
C GLY A 771 -37.07 -34.39 28.07
N ASP A 772 -36.06 -34.34 27.20
CA ASP A 772 -35.81 -35.35 26.17
C ASP A 772 -35.00 -36.51 26.78
N THR A 773 -35.72 -37.41 27.45
CA THR A 773 -35.14 -38.56 28.16
C THR A 773 -34.37 -39.50 27.25
N ASP A 774 -34.83 -39.64 26.01
CA ASP A 774 -34.32 -40.65 25.07
C ASP A 774 -32.95 -40.22 24.52
N LYS A 775 -32.80 -38.95 24.12
CA LYS A 775 -31.47 -38.39 23.79
C LYS A 775 -30.57 -38.28 25.00
N SER A 776 -31.12 -37.89 26.16
CA SER A 776 -30.34 -37.78 27.40
C SER A 776 -29.68 -39.11 27.76
N GLN A 777 -30.42 -40.21 27.76
CA GLN A 777 -29.88 -41.54 28.01
C GLN A 777 -28.87 -41.96 26.93
N ALA A 778 -29.17 -41.73 25.65
CA ALA A 778 -28.25 -42.09 24.56
C ALA A 778 -26.87 -41.41 24.69
N TYR A 779 -26.83 -40.11 25.01
CA TYR A 779 -25.57 -39.40 25.23
C TYR A 779 -24.88 -39.80 26.54
N ALA A 780 -25.63 -40.14 27.61
CA ALA A 780 -25.05 -40.66 28.85
C ALA A 780 -24.39 -42.04 28.66
N GLU A 781 -24.99 -42.92 27.84
CA GLU A 781 -24.40 -44.21 27.44
C GLU A 781 -23.14 -44.02 26.60
N MET A 782 -23.11 -43.03 25.69
CA MET A 782 -21.91 -42.66 24.93
C MET A 782 -20.77 -42.17 25.84
N ALA A 783 -21.04 -41.23 26.76
CA ALA A 783 -20.06 -40.74 27.73
C ALA A 783 -19.46 -41.88 28.57
N THR A 784 -20.33 -42.71 29.16
CA THR A 784 -19.92 -43.87 29.97
C THR A 784 -19.05 -44.85 29.16
N ARG A 785 -19.35 -45.03 27.87
CA ARG A 785 -18.57 -45.89 26.98
C ARG A 785 -17.15 -45.37 26.79
N VAL A 786 -16.94 -44.11 26.38
CA VAL A 786 -15.59 -43.57 26.13
C VAL A 786 -14.73 -43.49 27.40
N GLU A 787 -15.33 -43.27 28.57
CA GLU A 787 -14.60 -43.42 29.84
C GLU A 787 -14.15 -44.87 30.07
N SER A 788 -15.03 -45.84 29.80
CA SER A 788 -14.73 -47.26 29.99
C SER A 788 -13.62 -47.79 29.07
N THR A 789 -13.47 -47.27 27.84
CA THR A 789 -12.39 -47.66 26.91
C THR A 789 -11.01 -47.43 27.54
N SER A 790 -10.83 -46.31 28.26
CA SER A 790 -9.57 -45.97 28.95
C SER A 790 -9.18 -46.96 30.05
N SER A 791 -10.16 -47.64 30.66
CA SER A 791 -9.95 -48.57 31.79
C SER A 791 -9.37 -49.94 31.38
N LEU A 792 -9.37 -50.24 30.07
CA LEU A 792 -8.83 -51.47 29.49
C LEU A 792 -7.45 -51.28 28.84
N LEU A 793 -6.92 -50.05 28.85
CA LEU A 793 -5.64 -49.66 28.24
C LEU A 793 -4.57 -49.23 29.27
N ARG A 794 -4.83 -49.45 30.57
CA ARG A 794 -3.89 -49.25 31.70
C ARG A 794 -3.55 -50.58 32.38
#